data_AF-A0A2N7NMF5-F1
#
_entry.id   AF-A0A2N7NMF5-F1
#
_cell.length_a   1.000
_cell.length_b   1.000
_cell.length_c   1.000
_cell.angle_alpha   90.00
_cell.angle_beta   90.00
_cell.angle_gamma   90.00
#
_symmetry.space_group_name_H-M   'P 1'
#
loop_
_entity.id
_entity.type
_entity.pdbx_description
1 polymer ?
#
loop_
_entity_poly.entity_id
_entity_poly.type
_entity_poly.pdbx_seq_one_letter_code
_entity_poly.pdbx_strand_id
1 'polypeptide(L)'
;MVTYNHENYISDSIESCLSQTYKNFELIIVDNNSTDGTVEIVRNYESESNKIKLIALDNNTFPSHASNLAIRSAKGVYITLLSGDDLYYNNKLAMQLKLMLESGARFSFTWVDTIDDEKNICGHELSKIFNKDFNSLEIKKHFIDCGNMLCATSAMLHRGIFEEYGYFDERLLQLQDYDMWLRLSSTEDITLLNHKLSAYRVRGDGENLSLAINDSKFFRSEYEQFRVERRFLDFDLEVLSSVVCSKCSDSSKYHKLHDYLISIGKFASAKAILDEFYTRIGANINFPSDNYSKFFDLYSRSDFFRSKVLDEVSILTGKNSSLNHKVELLEEQVNALDSTVNRLSAIENSTTWRAVQPIISVLIKLKRAKSLVLYLPRIIRQKGLRNTLKYAFQVFKSGGLRTLVHTALNNSARGHVHSLTERDFINKPSVLAHEVCLNSVTIIAELSIQQCTKYRVTQKKEMLELLGFKCEVVSWTDYYQSRTSISHSSVVIFYRVPSTDTVLALIEECKRLNVKTFWEVDDLIFNEAILAESKTVSDLSSEVRTQVLEGANSYKQALLACDMAIASTSGLAESMNAEGVENVFILENCLDSETLQLANEILKSSEKKQKIDNKIRIVYGSGTSTHNIDFEEAASSIAKVLRENSQVIFRIIGLLELPSSFDGLDAQVERFELCSYSEYLRLLSECDISIAPLEKYIFNEAKSNIKYIEASIVKLPSVSSPLSAFIDVIDDGVNGYIASDQVEWFDKLTKLVCCEQTRQDMAINANTTVLARYNTESIANTQLMPIVRDYSCIKTKPRIVVFNVFYSPRSFGGATIVTEQINKLLQKHKGYEVYVVTTLPVDDALRAYEPVRYEVEGVTVFGVPVPNEDMELYNNKSIVKPVAKILEVVKPDLAHAHCLQGLGIGALQSCIDKNINYIVTVHDAWWLCYKQFMIDSKGEFCGQDKIDLSKCKNCTDNQKTPSLRDAELRHYLKNACEVLAPSSYTAELHDLNNMHPKPLTVDRNGILMPKASIVKKFDGSITFGYVGGNTPIKGSDLVLKAFSNVNNSKAFLKIVDNMINLGHKSYPDHVVSSINNCTIVPGYNQNNIDDFFESIDVLLFPSRCKESFGLTVREAIARNVWVITTDSGGVTECIIEGENGNVIPFSSDSKKLENAINNVITHYEKLKLGDDVDLPKDSIAYFSDQVDNLDGIYKSYL
;
A
#
# COMPACT_ATOMS: atom_id res chain seq x y z
N MET A 1 15.61 34.46 21.70
CA MET A 1 14.32 35.15 21.73
C MET A 1 13.80 35.25 20.31
N VAL A 2 12.52 34.92 20.08
CA VAL A 2 11.86 35.10 18.78
C VAL A 2 10.78 36.15 18.93
N THR A 3 10.65 37.05 17.96
CA THR A 3 9.69 38.15 18.02
C THR A 3 9.00 38.42 16.68
N TYR A 4 7.74 38.83 16.72
CA TYR A 4 6.95 39.24 15.57
C TYR A 4 5.83 40.19 16.02
N ASN A 5 5.89 41.45 15.62
CA ASN A 5 4.93 42.50 15.98
C ASN A 5 4.69 42.63 17.51
N HIS A 6 5.78 42.83 18.26
CA HIS A 6 5.76 42.95 19.72
C HIS A 6 6.23 44.33 20.21
N GLU A 7 5.97 45.41 19.48
CA GLU A 7 6.47 46.76 19.84
C GLU A 7 6.10 47.16 21.28
N ASN A 8 4.93 46.73 21.76
CA ASN A 8 4.42 47.04 23.09
C ASN A 8 5.05 46.21 24.22
N TYR A 9 5.75 45.11 23.89
CA TYR A 9 6.20 44.12 24.87
C TYR A 9 7.72 43.88 24.84
N ILE A 10 8.35 44.05 23.68
CA ILE A 10 9.74 43.63 23.44
C ILE A 10 10.75 44.31 24.38
N SER A 11 10.52 45.58 24.75
CA SER A 11 11.36 46.30 25.71
C SER A 11 11.36 45.62 27.09
N ASP A 12 10.18 45.26 27.61
CA ASP A 12 10.08 44.59 28.91
C ASP A 12 10.76 43.22 28.88
N SER A 13 10.60 42.48 27.77
CA SER A 13 11.20 41.16 27.57
C SER A 13 12.73 41.23 27.55
N ILE A 14 13.31 42.22 26.87
CA ILE A 14 14.77 42.46 26.84
C ILE A 14 15.28 42.88 28.22
N GLU A 15 14.61 43.84 28.88
CA GLU A 15 14.99 44.31 30.22
C GLU A 15 14.97 43.18 31.25
N SER A 16 14.00 42.27 31.15
CA SER A 16 13.91 41.08 32.01
C SER A 16 15.10 40.12 31.86
N CYS A 17 15.74 40.11 30.69
CA CYS A 17 17.00 39.39 30.47
C CYS A 17 18.20 40.16 31.04
N LEU A 18 18.28 41.47 30.82
CA LEU A 18 19.38 42.31 31.30
C LEU A 18 19.43 42.41 32.84
N SER A 19 18.26 42.33 33.48
CA SER A 19 18.11 42.34 34.94
C SER A 19 18.54 41.04 35.63
N GLN A 20 18.80 39.95 34.88
CA GLN A 20 19.18 38.64 35.44
C GLN A 20 20.41 38.73 36.35
N THR A 21 20.40 38.04 37.49
CA THR A 21 21.52 38.01 38.44
C THR A 21 22.73 37.25 37.89
N TYR A 22 22.50 36.26 37.02
CA TYR A 22 23.56 35.63 36.25
C TYR A 22 23.93 36.51 35.05
N LYS A 23 25.14 37.07 35.04
CA LYS A 23 25.55 38.08 34.04
C LYS A 23 26.23 37.52 32.80
N ASN A 24 26.62 36.25 32.76
CA ASN A 24 27.37 35.64 31.66
C ASN A 24 26.45 34.94 30.64
N PHE A 25 25.68 35.73 29.90
CA PHE A 25 24.79 35.25 28.83
C PHE A 25 24.90 36.15 27.60
N GLU A 26 24.42 35.63 26.47
CA GLU A 26 24.13 36.40 25.25
C GLU A 26 22.63 36.32 24.96
N LEU A 27 22.09 37.35 24.33
CA LEU A 27 20.69 37.42 23.93
C LEU A 27 20.60 37.57 22.40
N ILE A 28 20.22 36.48 21.74
CA ILE A 28 19.97 36.48 20.30
C ILE A 28 18.48 36.68 20.07
N ILE A 29 18.13 37.73 19.34
CA ILE A 29 16.77 38.11 19.00
C ILE A 29 16.60 37.90 17.50
N VAL A 30 15.73 36.99 17.11
CA VAL A 30 15.35 36.77 15.71
C VAL A 30 14.00 37.45 15.47
N ASP A 31 14.02 38.52 14.68
CA ASP A 31 12.81 39.20 14.25
C ASP A 31 12.27 38.53 12.99
N ASN A 32 11.04 38.05 13.08
CA ASN A 32 10.40 37.25 12.05
C ASN A 32 9.61 38.14 11.06
N ASN A 33 10.26 39.22 10.61
CA ASN A 33 9.75 40.23 9.68
C ASN A 33 8.61 41.08 10.26
N SER A 34 8.82 41.67 11.43
CA SER A 34 7.87 42.58 12.06
C SER A 34 7.61 43.81 11.20
N THR A 35 6.36 44.27 11.20
CA THR A 35 5.90 45.45 10.45
C THR A 35 5.67 46.67 11.34
N ASP A 36 5.84 46.51 12.65
CA ASP A 36 5.67 47.54 13.67
C ASP A 36 7.03 48.08 14.18
N GLY A 37 7.05 48.84 15.27
CA GLY A 37 8.28 49.41 15.84
C GLY A 37 9.28 48.42 16.44
N THR A 38 8.99 47.10 16.45
CA THR A 38 9.79 46.07 17.15
C THR A 38 11.27 46.11 16.76
N VAL A 39 11.58 46.11 15.46
CA VAL A 39 12.97 46.05 14.95
C VAL A 39 13.78 47.27 15.37
N GLU A 40 13.18 48.46 15.36
CA GLU A 40 13.84 49.71 15.76
C GLU A 40 14.18 49.71 17.25
N ILE A 41 13.25 49.28 18.08
CA ILE A 41 13.46 49.13 19.53
C ILE A 41 14.62 48.18 19.80
N VAL A 42 14.64 47.00 19.16
CA VAL A 42 15.71 46.02 19.37
C VAL A 42 17.08 46.54 18.90
N ARG A 43 17.14 47.28 17.80
CA ARG A 43 18.39 47.90 17.32
C ARG A 43 18.96 48.92 18.31
N ASN A 44 18.11 49.68 18.98
CA ASN A 44 18.57 50.61 20.03
C ASN A 44 19.24 49.83 21.16
N TYR A 45 18.63 48.75 21.65
CA TYR A 45 19.23 47.88 22.67
C TYR A 45 20.52 47.18 22.19
N GLU A 46 20.58 46.71 20.94
CA GLU A 46 21.79 46.13 20.33
C GLU A 46 22.94 47.16 20.29
N SER A 47 22.63 48.44 20.06
CA SER A 47 23.63 49.51 20.06
C SER A 47 24.16 49.85 21.46
N GLU A 48 23.36 49.63 22.50
CA GLU A 48 23.69 49.93 23.90
C GLU A 48 24.34 48.76 24.64
N SER A 49 24.14 47.53 24.17
CA SER A 49 24.63 46.31 24.82
C SER A 49 25.21 45.30 23.84
N ASN A 50 26.50 45.01 23.99
CA ASN A 50 27.21 43.99 23.19
C ASN A 50 26.75 42.54 23.45
N LYS A 51 25.85 42.32 24.42
CA LYS A 51 25.24 41.02 24.69
C LYS A 51 24.07 40.72 23.77
N ILE A 52 23.50 41.75 23.14
CA ILE A 52 22.30 41.63 22.32
C ILE A 52 22.72 41.53 20.86
N LYS A 53 22.10 40.61 20.12
CA LYS A 53 22.30 40.46 18.69
C LYS A 53 20.96 40.29 17.99
N LEU A 54 20.67 41.18 17.05
CA LEU A 54 19.49 41.11 16.20
C LEU A 54 19.78 40.33 14.91
N ILE A 55 18.86 39.45 14.54
CA ILE A 55 18.78 38.83 13.23
C ILE A 55 17.39 39.13 12.67
N ALA A 56 17.30 40.16 11.82
CA ALA A 56 16.05 40.51 11.15
C ALA A 56 15.91 39.72 9.85
N LEU A 57 14.79 39.01 9.69
CA LEU A 57 14.50 38.19 8.52
C LEU A 57 13.78 39.00 7.44
N ASP A 58 14.10 38.73 6.17
CA ASP A 58 13.48 39.40 5.02
C ASP A 58 12.03 38.96 4.76
N ASN A 59 11.59 37.86 5.38
CA ASN A 59 10.25 37.29 5.23
C ASN A 59 9.83 36.62 6.54
N ASN A 60 8.52 36.53 6.78
CA ASN A 60 7.98 35.77 7.91
C ASN A 60 8.17 34.26 7.64
N THR A 61 9.06 33.64 8.41
CA THR A 61 9.44 32.21 8.34
C THR A 61 8.79 31.36 9.43
N PHE A 62 7.91 31.98 10.22
CA PHE A 62 7.25 31.38 11.37
C PHE A 62 8.17 30.96 12.55
N PRO A 63 7.60 30.67 13.75
CA PRO A 63 8.40 30.54 14.98
C PRO A 63 9.46 29.43 14.98
N SER A 64 9.20 28.29 14.34
CA SER A 64 10.12 27.13 14.35
C SER A 64 11.43 27.40 13.61
N HIS A 65 11.35 27.98 12.41
CA HIS A 65 12.54 28.36 11.64
C HIS A 65 13.32 29.47 12.36
N ALA A 66 12.62 30.50 12.85
CA ALA A 66 13.24 31.59 13.60
C ALA A 66 13.94 31.09 14.89
N SER A 67 13.31 30.16 15.61
CA SER A 67 13.90 29.53 16.81
C SER A 67 15.14 28.72 16.46
N ASN A 68 15.08 27.90 15.40
CA ASN A 68 16.22 27.11 14.93
C ASN A 68 17.40 28.00 14.52
N LEU A 69 17.13 29.12 13.87
CA LEU A 69 18.17 30.09 13.51
C LEU A 69 18.80 30.74 14.75
N ALA A 70 17.99 31.09 15.76
CA ALA A 70 18.47 31.61 17.04
C ALA A 70 19.38 30.59 17.74
N ILE A 71 18.95 29.33 17.83
CA ILE A 71 19.69 28.23 18.47
C ILE A 71 21.03 28.00 17.75
N ARG A 72 21.03 27.92 16.41
CA ARG A 72 22.26 27.74 15.62
C ARG A 72 23.23 28.90 15.73
N SER A 73 22.71 30.10 15.97
CA SER A 73 23.52 31.32 16.11
C SER A 73 24.10 31.48 17.51
N ALA A 74 23.54 30.79 18.51
CA ALA A 74 23.99 30.87 19.89
C ALA A 74 25.38 30.26 20.07
N LYS A 75 26.14 30.78 21.03
CA LYS A 75 27.46 30.28 21.48
C LYS A 75 27.44 29.73 22.91
N GLY A 76 26.42 30.07 23.70
CA GLY A 76 26.20 29.53 25.04
C GLY A 76 26.00 28.00 25.12
N VAL A 77 26.61 27.39 26.13
CA VAL A 77 26.51 25.94 26.41
C VAL A 77 25.08 25.52 26.78
N TYR A 78 24.38 26.40 27.51
CA TYR A 78 22.96 26.24 27.83
C TYR A 78 22.14 27.25 27.03
N ILE A 79 21.04 26.78 26.48
CA ILE A 79 20.09 27.51 25.65
C ILE A 79 18.78 27.63 26.42
N THR A 80 18.23 28.84 26.47
CA THR A 80 16.90 29.09 27.06
C THR A 80 16.05 29.83 26.03
N LEU A 81 14.75 29.57 26.05
CA LEU A 81 13.80 30.07 25.06
C LEU A 81 12.96 31.18 25.66
N LEU A 82 12.73 32.25 24.91
CA LEU A 82 11.92 33.38 25.35
C LEU A 82 11.17 33.96 24.15
N SER A 83 9.87 34.19 24.29
CA SER A 83 9.09 34.95 23.31
C SER A 83 9.27 36.45 23.54
N GLY A 84 9.16 37.25 22.48
CA GLY A 84 9.31 38.71 22.56
C GLY A 84 8.24 39.41 23.41
N ASP A 85 7.19 38.72 23.82
CA ASP A 85 6.10 39.19 24.68
C ASP A 85 6.10 38.62 26.11
N ASP A 86 6.98 37.66 26.42
CA ASP A 86 7.08 37.03 27.74
C ASP A 86 8.22 37.61 28.60
N LEU A 87 8.22 37.32 29.91
CA LEU A 87 9.21 37.86 30.85
C LEU A 87 9.98 36.79 31.63
N TYR A 88 11.21 37.11 32.01
CA TYR A 88 11.96 36.37 33.05
C TYR A 88 11.98 37.12 34.39
N TYR A 89 11.93 36.39 35.49
CA TYR A 89 12.23 36.96 36.81
C TYR A 89 13.73 36.93 37.10
N ASN A 90 14.21 37.90 37.88
CA ASN A 90 15.63 38.25 38.04
C ASN A 90 16.59 37.09 38.34
N ASN A 91 16.12 35.97 38.92
CA ASN A 91 16.96 34.86 39.35
C ASN A 91 16.85 33.61 38.47
N LYS A 92 16.08 33.63 37.37
CA LYS A 92 15.81 32.45 36.53
C LYS A 92 17.10 31.77 36.10
N LEU A 93 17.98 32.52 35.42
CA LEU A 93 19.18 31.95 34.82
C LEU A 93 20.12 31.35 35.88
N ALA A 94 20.33 32.07 36.99
CA ALA A 94 21.21 31.64 38.07
C ALA A 94 20.69 30.37 38.75
N MET A 95 19.40 30.32 39.08
CA MET A 95 18.80 29.20 39.80
C MET A 95 18.68 27.96 38.93
N GLN A 96 18.25 28.11 37.68
CA GLN A 96 18.06 26.99 36.76
C GLN A 96 19.40 26.38 36.32
N LEU A 97 20.41 27.22 36.05
CA LEU A 97 21.77 26.75 35.75
C LEU A 97 22.39 26.03 36.94
N LYS A 98 22.24 26.57 38.16
CA LYS A 98 22.73 25.92 39.38
C LYS A 98 22.12 24.53 39.53
N LEU A 99 20.80 24.40 39.37
CA LEU A 99 20.11 23.12 39.43
C LEU A 99 20.69 22.12 38.43
N MET A 100 20.80 22.52 37.16
CA MET A 100 21.27 21.63 36.08
C MET A 100 22.73 21.20 36.28
N LEU A 101 23.59 22.08 36.79
CA LEU A 101 24.98 21.75 37.10
C LEU A 101 25.10 20.82 38.30
N GLU A 102 24.28 21.00 39.34
CA GLU A 102 24.30 20.16 40.55
C GLU A 102 23.69 18.78 40.31
N SER A 103 22.63 18.69 39.50
CA SER A 103 21.95 17.42 39.19
C SER A 103 22.55 16.68 37.99
N GLY A 104 23.33 17.36 37.15
CA GLY A 104 23.78 16.84 35.85
C GLY A 104 22.68 16.79 34.79
N ALA A 105 21.51 17.40 35.04
CA ALA A 105 20.40 17.39 34.10
C ALA A 105 20.74 18.14 32.81
N ARG A 106 20.44 17.52 31.66
CA ARG A 106 20.68 18.11 30.34
C ARG A 106 19.58 19.09 29.93
N PHE A 107 18.40 19.06 30.55
CA PHE A 107 17.33 20.03 30.32
C PHE A 107 16.42 20.15 31.55
N SER A 108 15.83 21.32 31.73
CA SER A 108 14.94 21.61 32.85
C SER A 108 13.86 22.63 32.50
N PHE A 109 12.82 22.66 33.33
CA PHE A 109 11.71 23.61 33.28
C PHE A 109 11.52 24.31 34.62
N THR A 110 10.79 25.42 34.62
CA THR A 110 10.34 26.11 35.83
C THR A 110 8.83 26.29 35.81
N TRP A 111 8.25 26.59 36.96
CA TRP A 111 6.89 27.13 37.03
C TRP A 111 6.81 28.51 36.38
N VAL A 112 5.60 28.88 35.95
CA VAL A 112 5.32 30.07 35.13
C VAL A 112 4.08 30.80 35.65
N ASP A 113 4.19 32.11 35.84
CA ASP A 113 3.02 32.96 36.05
C ASP A 113 2.37 33.33 34.72
N THR A 114 1.05 33.49 34.69
CA THR A 114 0.36 34.07 33.53
C THR A 114 0.08 35.54 33.82
N ILE A 115 0.44 36.42 32.90
CA ILE A 115 0.26 37.87 33.03
C ILE A 115 -0.61 38.44 31.89
N ASP A 116 -1.32 39.53 32.15
CA ASP A 116 -2.01 40.32 31.13
C ASP A 116 -1.04 41.29 30.40
N ASP A 117 -1.57 42.12 29.49
CA ASP A 117 -0.79 43.11 28.75
C ASP A 117 -0.14 44.15 29.68
N GLU A 118 -0.77 44.46 30.82
CA GLU A 118 -0.29 45.36 31.86
C GLU A 118 0.71 44.72 32.85
N LYS A 119 1.11 43.46 32.64
CA LYS A 119 2.02 42.67 33.51
C LYS A 119 1.43 42.29 34.87
N ASN A 120 0.13 42.40 35.06
CA ASN A 120 -0.53 41.88 36.27
C ASN A 120 -0.76 40.38 36.12
N ILE A 121 -0.67 39.63 37.22
CA ILE A 121 -0.97 38.19 37.21
C ILE A 121 -2.46 38.01 36.89
N CYS A 122 -2.75 37.45 35.71
CA CYS A 122 -4.09 37.12 35.27
C CYS A 122 -4.31 35.63 35.57
N GLY A 123 -5.34 35.27 36.33
CA GLY A 123 -5.58 33.89 36.80
C GLY A 123 -6.01 32.90 35.69
N HIS A 124 -5.43 33.00 34.49
CA HIS A 124 -5.74 32.22 33.32
C HIS A 124 -5.52 30.71 33.55
N GLU A 125 -6.31 29.88 32.88
CA GLU A 125 -6.29 28.42 33.09
C GLU A 125 -4.93 27.79 32.80
N LEU A 126 -4.17 28.36 31.86
CA LEU A 126 -2.79 27.97 31.57
C LEU A 126 -1.88 28.00 32.80
N SER A 127 -2.13 28.88 33.77
CA SER A 127 -1.37 28.90 35.03
C SER A 127 -1.51 27.58 35.80
N LYS A 128 -2.68 26.94 35.76
CA LYS A 128 -2.90 25.62 36.39
C LYS A 128 -2.27 24.48 35.59
N ILE A 129 -2.09 24.68 34.29
CA ILE A 129 -1.49 23.68 33.40
C ILE A 129 0.04 23.68 33.56
N PHE A 130 0.67 24.85 33.58
CA PHE A 130 2.14 24.99 33.66
C PHE A 130 2.74 24.79 35.06
N ASN A 131 1.91 24.85 36.12
CA ASN A 131 2.37 24.78 37.51
C ASN A 131 1.95 23.48 38.19
N LYS A 132 2.28 22.34 37.56
CA LYS A 132 2.09 21.00 38.12
C LYS A 132 3.42 20.36 38.46
N ASP A 133 3.46 19.70 39.61
CA ASP A 133 4.59 18.84 39.99
C ASP A 133 4.55 17.53 39.22
N PHE A 134 5.73 17.04 38.84
CA PHE A 134 5.87 15.75 38.18
C PHE A 134 7.27 15.16 38.39
N ASN A 135 7.36 13.84 38.35
CA ASN A 135 8.57 13.10 38.02
C ASN A 135 8.58 12.63 36.56
N SER A 136 9.67 11.99 36.11
CA SER A 136 9.83 11.53 34.72
C SER A 136 8.78 10.54 34.22
N LEU A 137 8.20 9.74 35.12
CA LEU A 137 7.11 8.84 34.76
C LEU A 137 5.79 9.61 34.66
N GLU A 138 5.51 10.48 35.62
CA GLU A 138 4.29 11.29 35.69
C GLU A 138 4.16 12.25 34.52
N ILE A 139 5.26 12.88 34.09
CA ILE A 139 5.23 13.83 32.96
C ILE A 139 4.81 13.16 31.65
N LYS A 140 5.25 11.92 31.40
CA LYS A 140 4.81 11.14 30.23
C LYS A 140 3.31 10.87 30.28
N LYS A 141 2.79 10.53 31.47
CA LYS A 141 1.33 10.34 31.67
C LYS A 141 0.57 11.62 31.42
N HIS A 142 1.06 12.71 31.98
CA HIS A 142 0.43 14.00 31.84
C HIS A 142 0.44 14.55 30.42
N PHE A 143 1.47 14.27 29.62
CA PHE A 143 1.44 14.59 28.19
C PHE A 143 0.30 13.88 27.46
N ILE A 144 0.06 12.61 27.78
CA ILE A 144 -1.04 11.84 27.19
C ILE A 144 -2.40 12.39 27.68
N ASP A 145 -2.55 12.61 28.99
CA ASP A 145 -3.81 13.04 29.59
C ASP A 145 -4.17 14.48 29.25
N CYS A 146 -3.21 15.40 29.38
CA CYS A 146 -3.42 16.85 29.40
C CYS A 146 -2.83 17.59 28.20
N GLY A 147 -2.07 16.93 27.31
CA GLY A 147 -1.36 17.60 26.22
C GLY A 147 -0.12 18.37 26.69
N ASN A 148 0.30 19.38 25.92
CA ASN A 148 1.49 20.16 26.27
C ASN A 148 1.27 20.96 27.57
N MET A 149 1.99 20.56 28.62
CA MET A 149 1.95 21.22 29.92
C MET A 149 3.24 21.94 30.30
N LEU A 150 4.21 22.00 29.37
CA LEU A 150 5.48 22.65 29.61
C LEU A 150 5.60 23.87 28.70
N CYS A 151 5.62 25.04 29.33
CA CYS A 151 5.79 26.30 28.63
C CYS A 151 7.22 26.43 28.08
N ALA A 152 7.38 26.66 26.77
CA ALA A 152 8.69 26.84 26.16
C ALA A 152 9.54 27.93 26.86
N THR A 153 8.91 29.01 27.33
CA THR A 153 9.58 30.11 28.02
C THR A 153 10.18 29.73 29.39
N SER A 154 9.81 28.59 29.97
CA SER A 154 10.44 28.10 31.20
C SER A 154 11.63 27.18 30.95
N ALA A 155 11.83 26.73 29.70
CA ALA A 155 12.83 25.73 29.36
C ALA A 155 14.28 26.26 29.40
N MET A 156 15.20 25.42 29.85
CA MET A 156 16.65 25.55 29.65
C MET A 156 17.23 24.19 29.27
N LEU A 157 18.03 24.17 28.20
CA LEU A 157 18.58 22.95 27.59
C LEU A 157 20.07 23.07 27.37
N HIS A 158 20.82 22.00 27.60
CA HIS A 158 22.19 21.87 27.16
C HIS A 158 22.22 21.76 25.64
N ARG A 159 23.11 22.51 24.98
CA ARG A 159 23.20 22.59 23.50
C ARG A 159 23.24 21.24 22.81
N GLY A 160 24.01 20.29 23.36
CA GLY A 160 24.18 18.96 22.78
C GLY A 160 22.86 18.22 22.53
N ILE A 161 21.76 18.60 23.21
CA ILE A 161 20.43 18.08 22.91
C ILE A 161 20.02 18.35 21.46
N PHE A 162 20.27 19.54 20.93
CA PHE A 162 19.89 19.87 19.55
C PHE A 162 20.77 19.17 18.51
N GLU A 163 22.00 18.83 18.88
CA GLU A 163 22.93 18.08 18.02
C GLU A 163 22.56 16.59 17.95
N GLU A 164 22.13 16.03 19.07
CA GLU A 164 21.78 14.61 19.22
C GLU A 164 20.35 14.30 18.77
N TYR A 165 19.37 15.09 19.22
CA TYR A 165 17.95 14.84 18.98
C TYR A 165 17.38 15.65 17.81
N GLY A 166 18.15 16.58 17.26
CA GLY A 166 17.73 17.49 16.20
C GLY A 166 17.03 18.75 16.71
N TYR A 167 16.66 19.62 15.77
CA TYR A 167 16.07 20.95 16.03
C TYR A 167 14.53 20.89 16.12
N PHE A 168 13.86 22.05 16.24
CA PHE A 168 12.40 22.11 16.10
C PHE A 168 11.98 21.75 14.67
N ASP A 169 10.89 20.99 14.53
CA ASP A 169 10.34 20.65 13.21
C ASP A 169 9.71 21.89 12.58
N GLU A 170 10.32 22.42 11.51
CA GLU A 170 9.87 23.63 10.83
C GLU A 170 8.50 23.49 10.15
N ARG A 171 7.93 22.27 10.12
CA ARG A 171 6.57 22.00 9.65
C ARG A 171 5.50 22.26 10.72
N LEU A 172 5.88 22.36 12.00
CA LEU A 172 4.99 22.66 13.11
C LEU A 172 5.06 24.15 13.43
N LEU A 173 3.90 24.81 13.54
CA LEU A 173 3.82 26.24 13.82
C LEU A 173 3.60 26.55 15.31
N GLN A 174 2.76 25.75 15.95
CA GLN A 174 2.26 25.95 17.30
C GLN A 174 2.83 24.91 18.27
N LEU A 175 2.93 23.64 17.83
CA LEU A 175 3.25 22.51 18.71
C LEU A 175 4.70 22.00 18.53
N GLN A 176 5.59 22.84 18.01
CA GLN A 176 7.00 22.51 17.81
C GLN A 176 7.74 22.22 19.13
N ASP A 177 7.37 22.92 20.20
CA ASP A 177 7.92 22.73 21.53
C ASP A 177 7.43 21.40 22.10
N TYR A 178 6.15 21.09 21.93
CA TYR A 178 5.56 19.84 22.39
C TYR A 178 6.19 18.61 21.72
N ASP A 179 6.40 18.63 20.40
CA ASP A 179 7.15 17.55 19.70
C ASP A 179 8.55 17.35 20.30
N MET A 180 9.26 18.43 20.63
CA MET A 180 10.57 18.35 21.27
C MET A 180 10.47 17.72 22.65
N TRP A 181 9.54 18.16 23.50
CA TRP A 181 9.37 17.63 24.85
C TRP A 181 9.06 16.14 24.85
N LEU A 182 8.22 15.67 23.90
CA LEU A 182 7.95 14.25 23.72
C LEU A 182 9.20 13.47 23.29
N ARG A 183 9.96 13.97 22.31
CA ARG A 183 11.22 13.35 21.87
C ARG A 183 12.26 13.24 22.98
N LEU A 184 12.35 14.24 23.86
CA LEU A 184 13.31 14.21 24.96
C LEU A 184 12.83 13.29 26.08
N SER A 185 11.55 13.35 26.45
CA SER A 185 11.02 12.53 27.54
C SER A 185 11.14 11.02 27.30
N SER A 186 11.19 10.57 26.04
CA SER A 186 11.34 9.13 25.73
C SER A 186 12.72 8.58 26.11
N THR A 187 13.75 9.43 26.22
CA THR A 187 15.14 8.97 26.43
C THR A 187 15.83 9.62 27.61
N GLU A 188 15.33 10.75 28.12
CA GLU A 188 15.96 11.52 29.17
C GLU A 188 14.95 12.02 30.22
N ASP A 189 15.42 12.26 31.44
CA ASP A 189 14.60 12.71 32.57
C ASP A 189 14.34 14.23 32.54
N ILE A 190 13.06 14.61 32.58
CA ILE A 190 12.67 16.03 32.64
C ILE A 190 12.84 16.55 34.07
N THR A 191 13.76 17.48 34.27
CA THR A 191 13.97 18.11 35.59
C THR A 191 13.10 19.36 35.76
N LEU A 192 12.35 19.44 36.86
CA LEU A 192 11.52 20.60 37.20
C LEU A 192 12.09 21.37 38.40
N LEU A 193 12.19 22.69 38.26
CA LEU A 193 12.42 23.61 39.38
C LEU A 193 11.09 24.27 39.75
N ASN A 194 10.54 23.91 40.91
CA ASN A 194 9.23 24.36 41.42
C ASN A 194 9.24 25.82 41.91
N HIS A 195 9.86 26.72 41.16
CA HIS A 195 9.86 28.16 41.38
C HIS A 195 9.29 28.84 40.14
N LYS A 196 8.39 29.80 40.36
CA LYS A 196 7.92 30.70 39.31
C LYS A 196 9.05 31.63 38.94
N LEU A 197 9.65 31.40 37.77
CA LEU A 197 10.85 32.11 37.31
C LEU A 197 10.68 32.75 35.92
N SER A 198 9.56 32.48 35.26
CA SER A 198 9.13 33.15 34.03
C SER A 198 7.66 33.58 34.14
N ALA A 199 7.27 34.53 33.31
CA ALA A 199 5.87 34.92 33.14
C ALA A 199 5.49 34.82 31.65
N TYR A 200 4.41 34.08 31.37
CA TYR A 200 3.80 33.92 30.07
C TYR A 200 2.69 34.96 29.88
N ARG A 201 2.72 35.73 28.79
CA ARG A 201 1.74 36.78 28.56
C ARG A 201 0.51 36.28 27.80
N VAL A 202 -0.65 36.47 28.38
CA VAL A 202 -1.96 36.27 27.76
C VAL A 202 -2.41 37.63 27.22
N ARG A 203 -2.35 37.79 25.90
CA ARG A 203 -2.63 39.05 25.23
C ARG A 203 -4.12 39.27 25.07
N GLY A 204 -4.59 40.47 25.39
CA GLY A 204 -6.00 40.86 25.27
C GLY A 204 -6.49 40.93 23.82
N ASP A 205 -5.58 41.06 22.86
CA ASP A 205 -5.87 41.04 21.43
C ASP A 205 -6.13 39.63 20.86
N GLY A 206 -5.87 38.57 21.64
CA GLY A 206 -6.06 37.19 21.19
C GLY A 206 -5.06 36.71 20.14
N GLU A 207 -3.95 37.42 19.95
CA GLU A 207 -2.92 37.08 18.95
C GLU A 207 -1.86 36.10 19.45
N ASN A 208 -1.97 35.60 20.68
CA ASN A 208 -1.16 34.44 21.09
C ASN A 208 -1.41 33.28 20.11
N LEU A 209 -0.34 32.73 19.52
CA LEU A 209 -0.45 31.59 18.61
C LEU A 209 -1.03 30.34 19.29
N SER A 210 -0.83 30.20 20.60
CA SER A 210 -1.25 29.05 21.41
C SER A 210 -2.63 29.19 22.08
N LEU A 211 -3.33 30.32 21.91
CA LEU A 211 -4.69 30.52 22.42
C LEU A 211 -5.68 30.46 21.25
N ALA A 212 -6.41 29.35 21.13
CA ALA A 212 -7.32 29.09 20.02
C ALA A 212 -8.55 30.01 20.09
N ILE A 213 -8.61 31.03 19.23
CA ILE A 213 -9.72 32.00 19.19
C ILE A 213 -10.35 32.13 17.79
N ASN A 214 -9.85 31.42 16.77
CA ASN A 214 -10.50 31.37 15.45
C ASN A 214 -10.42 30.00 14.77
N ASP A 215 -11.32 29.76 13.81
CA ASP A 215 -11.42 28.47 13.12
C ASP A 215 -10.10 28.06 12.45
N SER A 216 -9.35 28.98 11.79
CA SER A 216 -8.09 28.61 11.11
C SER A 216 -6.99 28.15 12.07
N LYS A 217 -6.96 28.67 13.31
CA LYS A 217 -6.11 28.20 14.41
C LYS A 217 -6.58 26.83 14.94
N PHE A 218 -7.89 26.53 14.95
CA PHE A 218 -8.43 25.22 15.35
C PHE A 218 -8.05 24.08 14.39
N PHE A 219 -8.26 24.25 13.08
CA PHE A 219 -7.88 23.25 12.05
C PHE A 219 -6.37 22.94 12.06
N ARG A 220 -5.54 23.97 12.25
CA ARG A 220 -4.09 23.82 12.40
C ARG A 220 -3.74 23.04 13.67
N SER A 221 -4.37 23.38 14.80
CA SER A 221 -4.12 22.71 16.08
C SER A 221 -4.44 21.23 16.01
N GLU A 222 -5.57 20.82 15.41
CA GLU A 222 -5.91 19.40 15.25
C GLU A 222 -4.91 18.64 14.36
N TYR A 223 -4.45 19.25 13.26
CA TYR A 223 -3.46 18.63 12.38
C TYR A 223 -2.09 18.48 13.05
N GLU A 224 -1.59 19.54 13.70
CA GLU A 224 -0.31 19.50 14.40
C GLU A 224 -0.38 18.54 15.61
N GLN A 225 -1.50 18.52 16.33
CA GLN A 225 -1.72 17.62 17.47
C GLN A 225 -1.62 16.16 17.01
N PHE A 226 -2.31 15.79 15.93
CA PHE A 226 -2.20 14.46 15.35
C PHE A 226 -0.75 14.09 14.99
N ARG A 227 0.02 15.03 14.43
CA ARG A 227 1.42 14.80 14.06
C ARG A 227 2.33 14.58 15.28
N VAL A 228 2.08 15.32 16.36
CA VAL A 228 2.88 15.31 17.60
C VAL A 228 2.55 14.08 18.46
N GLU A 229 1.28 13.70 18.57
CA GLU A 229 0.83 12.52 19.35
C GLU A 229 1.40 11.21 18.80
N ARG A 230 1.85 11.16 17.54
CA ARG A 230 2.58 10.00 16.98
C ARG A 230 3.82 9.64 17.79
N ARG A 231 4.41 10.59 18.54
CA ARG A 231 5.58 10.39 19.39
C ARG A 231 5.29 9.57 20.65
N PHE A 232 4.02 9.37 21.02
CA PHE A 232 3.68 8.48 22.14
C PHE A 232 4.10 7.02 21.88
N LEU A 233 4.28 6.64 20.61
CA LEU A 233 4.84 5.32 20.27
C LEU A 233 6.28 5.11 20.69
N ASP A 234 7.00 6.19 20.94
CA ASP A 234 8.38 6.15 21.39
C ASP A 234 8.45 5.93 22.92
N PHE A 235 7.32 5.90 23.63
CA PHE A 235 7.25 5.62 25.07
C PHE A 235 7.18 4.13 25.37
N ASP A 236 7.69 3.73 26.53
CA ASP A 236 7.66 2.35 26.99
C ASP A 236 6.22 1.82 27.16
N LEU A 237 6.03 0.54 26.84
CA LEU A 237 4.74 -0.15 26.95
C LEU A 237 4.15 -0.10 28.37
N GLU A 238 4.99 -0.06 29.41
CA GLU A 238 4.54 0.11 30.80
C GLU A 238 3.96 1.50 31.06
N VAL A 239 4.50 2.55 30.43
CA VAL A 239 3.96 3.90 30.52
C VAL A 239 2.62 3.97 29.80
N LEU A 240 2.58 3.48 28.56
CA LEU A 240 1.36 3.44 27.75
C LEU A 240 0.26 2.63 28.45
N SER A 241 0.58 1.44 28.96
CA SER A 241 -0.38 0.63 29.72
C SER A 241 -0.79 1.30 31.03
N SER A 242 0.13 1.90 31.79
CA SER A 242 -0.21 2.54 33.07
C SER A 242 -1.11 3.77 32.92
N VAL A 243 -1.04 4.50 31.80
CA VAL A 243 -1.97 5.60 31.47
C VAL A 243 -3.33 5.05 31.06
N VAL A 244 -3.34 4.02 30.20
CA VAL A 244 -4.55 3.27 29.84
C VAL A 244 -5.27 2.74 31.11
N CYS A 245 -4.49 2.42 32.14
CA CYS A 245 -4.95 1.90 33.41
C CYS A 245 -5.48 2.96 34.40
N SER A 246 -5.06 4.23 34.32
CA SER A 246 -5.34 5.25 35.35
C SER A 246 -6.21 6.42 34.85
N LYS A 247 -7.53 6.29 34.99
CA LYS A 247 -8.54 7.38 35.00
C LYS A 247 -8.43 8.47 33.89
N CYS A 248 -8.15 8.12 32.64
CA CYS A 248 -8.46 9.04 31.55
C CYS A 248 -9.93 8.86 31.13
N SER A 249 -10.76 9.89 31.35
CA SER A 249 -12.22 9.87 31.12
C SER A 249 -12.63 10.17 29.67
N ASP A 250 -11.68 10.40 28.77
CA ASP A 250 -11.92 10.80 27.39
C ASP A 250 -11.62 9.65 26.41
N SER A 251 -12.68 9.03 25.89
CA SER A 251 -12.62 7.90 24.96
C SER A 251 -12.06 8.27 23.59
N SER A 252 -12.08 9.56 23.20
CA SER A 252 -11.68 10.00 21.85
C SER A 252 -10.17 9.83 21.60
N LYS A 253 -9.34 10.02 22.62
CA LYS A 253 -7.88 9.87 22.54
C LYS A 253 -7.44 8.42 22.36
N TYR A 254 -8.18 7.47 22.94
CA TYR A 254 -7.91 6.03 22.80
C TYR A 254 -8.19 5.52 21.39
N HIS A 255 -9.28 5.98 20.78
CA HIS A 255 -9.61 5.63 19.40
C HIS A 255 -8.58 6.23 18.43
N LYS A 256 -8.16 7.48 18.63
CA LYS A 256 -7.08 8.10 17.82
C LYS A 256 -5.74 7.33 17.94
N LEU A 257 -5.35 6.88 19.13
CA LEU A 257 -4.12 6.10 19.33
C LEU A 257 -4.24 4.66 18.78
N HIS A 258 -5.39 4.02 18.95
CA HIS A 258 -5.70 2.70 18.38
C HIS A 258 -5.66 2.72 16.85
N ASP A 259 -6.38 3.66 16.23
CA ASP A 259 -6.47 3.79 14.78
C ASP A 259 -5.10 4.13 14.18
N TYR A 260 -4.29 4.89 14.91
CA TYR A 260 -2.92 5.17 14.52
C TYR A 260 -2.01 3.94 14.61
N LEU A 261 -2.09 3.13 15.67
CA LEU A 261 -1.34 1.86 15.80
C LEU A 261 -1.71 0.85 14.70
N ILE A 262 -2.98 0.81 14.30
CA ILE A 262 -3.46 0.07 13.12
C ILE A 262 -2.84 0.65 11.84
N SER A 263 -2.82 1.97 11.69
CA SER A 263 -2.30 2.64 10.49
C SER A 263 -0.80 2.42 10.22
N ILE A 264 -0.02 2.05 11.25
CA ILE A 264 1.42 1.75 11.14
C ILE A 264 1.76 0.27 11.35
N GLY A 265 0.77 -0.63 11.32
CA GLY A 265 0.98 -2.08 11.36
C GLY A 265 1.32 -2.68 12.73
N LYS A 266 1.10 -1.95 13.84
CA LYS A 266 1.35 -2.40 15.23
C LYS A 266 0.08 -3.02 15.85
N PHE A 267 -0.52 -3.98 15.16
CA PHE A 267 -1.84 -4.55 15.50
C PHE A 267 -1.91 -5.21 16.87
N ALA A 268 -0.84 -5.88 17.31
CA ALA A 268 -0.80 -6.53 18.63
C ALA A 268 -0.87 -5.50 19.78
N SER A 269 -0.21 -4.35 19.61
CA SER A 269 -0.24 -3.24 20.57
C SER A 269 -1.58 -2.50 20.53
N ALA A 270 -2.16 -2.31 19.33
CA ALA A 270 -3.50 -1.75 19.17
C ALA A 270 -4.55 -2.60 19.88
N LYS A 271 -4.50 -3.91 19.65
CA LYS A 271 -5.40 -4.90 20.26
C LYS A 271 -5.24 -4.97 21.78
N ALA A 272 -4.01 -5.00 22.29
CA ALA A 272 -3.76 -5.02 23.74
C ALA A 272 -4.30 -3.78 24.46
N ILE A 273 -4.20 -2.59 23.84
CA ILE A 273 -4.76 -1.35 24.39
C ILE A 273 -6.29 -1.37 24.39
N LEU A 274 -6.90 -1.89 23.33
CA LEU A 274 -8.34 -2.00 23.20
C LEU A 274 -8.93 -3.02 24.19
N ASP A 275 -8.30 -4.19 24.30
CA ASP A 275 -8.71 -5.28 25.19
C ASP A 275 -8.62 -4.86 26.68
N GLU A 276 -7.57 -4.13 27.08
CA GLU A 276 -7.39 -3.62 28.45
C GLU A 276 -8.38 -2.48 28.79
N PHE A 277 -8.70 -1.60 27.81
CA PHE A 277 -9.71 -0.54 27.96
C PHE A 277 -11.09 -1.12 28.27
N TYR A 278 -11.55 -2.09 27.48
CA TYR A 278 -12.87 -2.72 27.66
C TYR A 278 -12.95 -3.56 28.94
N THR A 279 -11.83 -4.17 29.37
CA THR A 279 -11.77 -4.94 30.62
C THR A 279 -11.99 -4.06 31.86
N ARG A 280 -11.57 -2.78 31.84
CA ARG A 280 -11.59 -1.90 33.03
C ARG A 280 -12.85 -1.06 33.22
N ILE A 281 -13.58 -0.70 32.17
CA ILE A 281 -14.84 0.04 32.30
C ILE A 281 -16.01 -0.82 32.81
N GLY A 282 -15.77 -2.10 33.15
CA GLY A 282 -16.80 -3.02 33.62
C GLY A 282 -17.92 -3.26 32.60
N ALA A 283 -17.71 -2.80 31.37
CA ALA A 283 -18.65 -2.89 30.28
C ALA A 283 -18.39 -4.20 29.55
N ASN A 284 -18.98 -5.29 30.06
CA ASN A 284 -19.47 -6.35 29.18
C ASN A 284 -20.60 -5.75 28.33
N ILE A 285 -20.24 -4.94 27.34
CA ILE A 285 -21.17 -4.39 26.37
C ILE A 285 -20.84 -5.07 25.04
N ASN A 286 -21.69 -6.05 24.70
CA ASN A 286 -21.96 -6.39 23.31
C ASN A 286 -22.29 -5.08 22.58
N PHE A 287 -21.52 -4.73 21.57
CA PHE A 287 -21.82 -3.59 20.71
C PHE A 287 -23.20 -3.78 20.06
N PRO A 288 -24.18 -2.90 20.32
CA PRO A 288 -25.37 -2.82 19.48
C PRO A 288 -24.95 -2.12 18.18
N SER A 289 -25.25 -2.76 17.06
CA SER A 289 -24.93 -2.36 15.69
C SER A 289 -25.43 -0.98 15.25
N ASP A 290 -26.24 -0.31 16.06
CA ASP A 290 -27.18 0.71 15.55
C ASP A 290 -26.76 2.16 15.80
N ASN A 291 -25.56 2.41 16.35
CA ASN A 291 -25.07 3.79 16.54
C ASN A 291 -23.67 4.06 15.97
N TYR A 292 -23.05 3.12 15.27
CA TYR A 292 -21.85 3.44 14.50
C TYR A 292 -22.19 4.42 13.36
N SER A 293 -23.33 4.21 12.70
CA SER A 293 -23.86 5.13 11.69
C SER A 293 -24.25 6.48 12.27
N LYS A 294 -24.81 6.57 13.48
CA LYS A 294 -25.16 7.84 14.17
C LYS A 294 -23.95 8.59 14.72
N PHE A 295 -22.90 7.90 15.15
CA PHE A 295 -21.63 8.50 15.54
C PHE A 295 -20.86 8.98 14.29
N PHE A 296 -20.85 8.18 13.22
CA PHE A 296 -20.34 8.57 11.91
C PHE A 296 -21.23 9.62 11.23
N ASP A 297 -22.54 9.67 11.50
CA ASP A 297 -23.46 10.73 11.04
C ASP A 297 -23.25 12.01 11.83
N LEU A 298 -22.98 11.94 13.14
CA LEU A 298 -22.57 13.13 13.90
C LEU A 298 -21.21 13.65 13.43
N TYR A 299 -20.31 12.76 13.00
CA TYR A 299 -18.99 13.08 12.47
C TYR A 299 -19.00 13.49 10.98
N SER A 300 -19.94 12.98 10.18
CA SER A 300 -20.13 13.28 8.76
C SER A 300 -21.04 14.50 8.56
N ARG A 301 -21.88 14.82 9.55
CA ARG A 301 -22.64 16.07 9.64
C ARG A 301 -21.86 17.20 10.30
N SER A 302 -20.72 16.91 10.97
CA SER A 302 -19.73 17.95 11.30
C SER A 302 -18.83 18.20 10.08
N ASP A 303 -19.34 19.08 9.23
CA ASP A 303 -18.80 19.45 7.91
C ASP A 303 -17.41 20.13 8.02
N PHE A 304 -16.33 19.35 8.14
CA PHE A 304 -14.96 19.86 8.31
C PHE A 304 -14.33 20.39 7.00
N PHE A 305 -15.01 20.29 5.85
CA PHE A 305 -14.44 20.75 4.57
C PHE A 305 -15.38 21.51 3.62
N ARG A 306 -16.65 21.73 3.97
CA ARG A 306 -17.61 22.27 2.98
C ARG A 306 -18.05 23.72 3.14
N SER A 307 -17.80 24.41 4.25
CA SER A 307 -18.26 25.82 4.39
C SER A 307 -17.19 26.90 4.23
N LYS A 308 -15.89 26.63 4.38
CA LYS A 308 -14.89 27.72 4.42
C LYS A 308 -14.22 28.11 3.10
N VAL A 309 -14.28 27.24 2.09
CA VAL A 309 -13.69 27.54 0.77
C VAL A 309 -14.60 28.43 -0.07
N LEU A 310 -15.93 28.38 0.13
CA LEU A 310 -16.88 29.21 -0.62
C LEU A 310 -16.98 30.65 -0.09
N ASP A 311 -16.73 30.87 1.21
CA ASP A 311 -16.73 32.22 1.78
C ASP A 311 -15.38 32.95 1.58
N GLU A 312 -14.25 32.24 1.49
CA GLU A 312 -12.94 32.86 1.21
C GLU A 312 -12.71 33.17 -0.28
N VAL A 313 -13.44 32.52 -1.20
CA VAL A 313 -13.46 32.92 -2.62
C VAL A 313 -14.21 34.24 -2.81
N SER A 314 -15.23 34.53 -1.99
CA SER A 314 -16.01 35.77 -2.08
C SER A 314 -15.33 37.00 -1.48
N ILE A 315 -14.30 36.82 -0.63
CA ILE A 315 -13.52 37.94 -0.04
C ILE A 315 -12.33 38.33 -0.93
N LEU A 316 -11.74 37.38 -1.68
CA LEU A 316 -10.61 37.65 -2.59
C LEU A 316 -11.00 38.37 -3.89
N THR A 317 -12.29 38.42 -4.23
CA THR A 317 -12.83 39.27 -5.32
C THR A 317 -12.99 40.74 -4.90
N GLY A 318 -12.54 41.16 -3.71
CA GLY A 318 -12.73 42.55 -3.24
C GLY A 318 -11.81 43.63 -3.85
N LYS A 319 -10.72 43.30 -4.56
CA LYS A 319 -9.74 44.33 -5.01
C LYS A 319 -9.14 44.08 -6.39
N ASN A 320 -9.96 44.09 -7.44
CA ASN A 320 -9.63 44.66 -8.76
C ASN A 320 -10.85 44.54 -9.69
N SER A 321 -11.70 45.56 -9.73
CA SER A 321 -12.97 45.56 -10.48
C SER A 321 -12.81 45.29 -11.99
N SER A 322 -11.64 45.59 -12.57
CA SER A 322 -11.32 45.27 -13.98
C SER A 322 -10.84 43.83 -14.20
N LEU A 323 -10.33 43.16 -13.16
CA LEU A 323 -9.91 41.75 -13.23
C LEU A 323 -11.07 40.83 -12.87
N ASN A 324 -11.93 41.22 -11.91
CA ASN A 324 -13.14 40.48 -11.57
C ASN A 324 -14.11 40.37 -12.73
N HIS A 325 -14.32 41.43 -13.53
CA HIS A 325 -15.20 41.28 -14.69
C HIS A 325 -14.62 40.32 -15.75
N LYS A 326 -13.28 40.18 -15.81
CA LYS A 326 -12.61 39.19 -16.68
C LYS A 326 -12.58 37.79 -16.07
N VAL A 327 -12.48 37.69 -14.74
CA VAL A 327 -12.52 36.43 -13.98
C VAL A 327 -13.93 35.89 -13.93
N GLU A 328 -14.96 36.72 -13.71
CA GLU A 328 -16.38 36.37 -13.84
C GLU A 328 -16.71 36.01 -15.29
N LEU A 329 -16.21 36.72 -16.31
CA LEU A 329 -16.38 36.27 -17.71
C LEU A 329 -15.67 34.94 -17.97
N LEU A 330 -14.50 34.70 -17.36
CA LEU A 330 -13.74 33.46 -17.50
C LEU A 330 -14.37 32.32 -16.71
N GLU A 331 -14.95 32.58 -15.54
CA GLU A 331 -15.67 31.65 -14.69
C GLU A 331 -17.05 31.34 -15.27
N GLU A 332 -17.74 32.31 -15.87
CA GLU A 332 -18.92 32.06 -16.70
C GLU A 332 -18.54 31.26 -17.95
N GLN A 333 -17.41 31.54 -18.60
CA GLN A 333 -16.94 30.75 -19.74
C GLN A 333 -16.49 29.35 -19.33
N VAL A 334 -15.86 29.17 -18.16
CA VAL A 334 -15.39 27.89 -17.61
C VAL A 334 -16.55 27.09 -17.04
N ASN A 335 -17.52 27.71 -16.37
CA ASN A 335 -18.73 27.06 -15.89
C ASN A 335 -19.68 26.76 -17.04
N ALA A 336 -19.74 27.60 -18.08
CA ALA A 336 -20.41 27.25 -19.33
C ALA A 336 -19.67 26.11 -20.03
N LEU A 337 -18.33 26.03 -19.95
CA LEU A 337 -17.54 24.93 -20.50
C LEU A 337 -17.72 23.64 -19.68
N ASP A 338 -17.77 23.68 -18.35
CA ASP A 338 -18.01 22.54 -17.45
C ASP A 338 -19.46 22.08 -17.54
N SER A 339 -20.42 23.00 -17.63
CA SER A 339 -21.83 22.69 -17.95
C SER A 339 -21.97 22.07 -19.33
N THR A 340 -21.23 22.56 -20.32
CA THR A 340 -21.21 22.00 -21.68
C THR A 340 -20.49 20.65 -21.71
N VAL A 341 -19.39 20.47 -20.98
CA VAL A 341 -18.63 19.21 -20.85
C VAL A 341 -19.44 18.17 -20.10
N ASN A 342 -20.17 18.56 -19.05
CA ASN A 342 -21.07 17.68 -18.29
C ASN A 342 -22.38 17.38 -19.06
N ARG A 343 -22.85 18.30 -19.92
CA ARG A 343 -23.93 17.99 -20.90
C ARG A 343 -23.43 17.14 -22.07
N LEU A 344 -22.13 17.17 -22.39
CA LEU A 344 -21.51 16.40 -23.47
C LEU A 344 -21.02 15.01 -23.02
N SER A 345 -20.70 14.79 -21.74
CA SER A 345 -20.46 13.45 -21.17
C SER A 345 -21.74 12.61 -21.18
N ALA A 346 -22.91 13.25 -21.11
CA ALA A 346 -24.20 12.60 -21.39
C ALA A 346 -24.39 12.22 -22.88
N ILE A 347 -23.59 12.79 -23.80
CA ILE A 347 -23.61 12.50 -25.24
C ILE A 347 -22.61 11.39 -25.62
N GLU A 348 -21.67 11.01 -24.75
CA GLU A 348 -20.75 9.86 -24.98
C GLU A 348 -21.51 8.52 -25.11
N ASN A 349 -22.76 8.46 -24.62
CA ASN A 349 -23.64 7.31 -24.76
C ASN A 349 -24.71 7.46 -25.87
N SER A 350 -24.63 8.50 -26.70
CA SER A 350 -25.58 8.78 -27.78
C SER A 350 -25.07 8.27 -29.14
N THR A 351 -25.91 7.51 -29.85
CA THR A 351 -25.60 6.74 -31.07
C THR A 351 -25.33 7.57 -32.35
N THR A 352 -25.12 8.89 -32.26
CA THR A 352 -24.92 9.77 -33.44
C THR A 352 -23.48 10.26 -33.61
N TRP A 353 -22.56 9.32 -33.81
CA TRP A 353 -21.09 9.53 -33.81
C TRP A 353 -20.50 10.29 -35.02
N ARG A 354 -21.28 10.68 -36.03
CA ARG A 354 -20.76 11.39 -37.22
C ARG A 354 -20.85 12.93 -37.17
N ALA A 355 -21.62 13.50 -36.24
CA ALA A 355 -21.82 14.96 -36.17
C ALA A 355 -20.86 15.68 -35.18
N VAL A 356 -20.18 14.97 -34.28
CA VAL A 356 -19.47 15.57 -33.11
C VAL A 356 -17.92 15.52 -33.22
N GLN A 357 -17.37 14.91 -34.26
CA GLN A 357 -15.92 14.77 -34.50
C GLN A 357 -15.09 16.08 -34.42
N PRO A 358 -15.56 17.22 -34.96
CA PRO A 358 -14.79 18.47 -34.88
C PRO A 358 -14.65 19.01 -33.44
N ILE A 359 -15.65 18.76 -32.59
CA ILE A 359 -15.74 19.27 -31.20
C ILE A 359 -14.82 18.46 -30.27
N ILE A 360 -14.71 17.15 -30.50
CA ILE A 360 -13.80 16.25 -29.76
C ILE A 360 -12.33 16.65 -29.99
N SER A 361 -11.96 17.11 -31.19
CA SER A 361 -10.59 17.54 -31.51
C SER A 361 -10.12 18.80 -30.75
N VAL A 362 -11.07 19.67 -30.39
CA VAL A 362 -10.82 20.90 -29.62
C VAL A 362 -10.71 20.57 -28.12
N LEU A 363 -11.52 19.62 -27.63
CA LEU A 363 -11.49 19.14 -26.23
C LEU A 363 -10.17 18.40 -25.88
N ILE A 364 -9.57 17.68 -26.84
CA ILE A 364 -8.25 17.05 -26.65
C ILE A 364 -7.13 18.09 -26.48
N LYS A 365 -7.24 19.25 -27.14
CA LYS A 365 -6.26 20.34 -27.00
C LYS A 365 -6.35 21.04 -25.65
N LEU A 366 -7.55 21.16 -25.07
CA LEU A 366 -7.79 21.73 -23.74
C LEU A 366 -7.33 20.79 -22.60
N LYS A 367 -7.51 19.47 -22.74
CA LYS A 367 -6.96 18.48 -21.78
C LYS A 367 -5.42 18.53 -21.68
N ARG A 368 -4.71 18.88 -22.76
CA ARG A 368 -3.24 19.03 -22.78
C ARG A 368 -2.70 20.28 -22.06
N ALA A 369 -3.52 21.32 -21.88
CA ALA A 369 -3.12 22.52 -21.15
C ALA A 369 -3.19 22.34 -19.62
N LYS A 370 -4.09 21.48 -19.14
CA LYS A 370 -4.28 21.16 -17.71
C LYS A 370 -3.05 20.47 -17.08
N SER A 371 -2.25 19.76 -17.86
CA SER A 371 -1.12 18.99 -17.34
C SER A 371 0.16 19.80 -17.10
N LEU A 372 0.26 20.99 -17.70
CA LEU A 372 1.37 21.94 -17.53
C LEU A 372 1.36 22.64 -16.16
N VAL A 373 0.17 22.83 -15.57
CA VAL A 373 -0.02 23.52 -14.28
C VAL A 373 0.33 22.62 -13.08
N LEU A 374 0.19 21.29 -13.22
CA LEU A 374 0.46 20.32 -12.16
C LEU A 374 1.95 19.95 -11.98
N TYR A 375 2.83 20.31 -12.92
CA TYR A 375 4.25 19.93 -12.92
C TYR A 375 5.21 20.98 -12.31
N LEU A 376 4.77 22.23 -12.19
CA LEU A 376 5.57 23.32 -11.60
C LEU A 376 6.05 23.07 -10.15
N PRO A 377 5.21 22.53 -9.25
CA PRO A 377 5.61 22.31 -7.85
C PRO A 377 6.72 21.27 -7.69
N ARG A 378 6.80 20.29 -8.59
CA ARG A 378 7.75 19.17 -8.54
C ARG A 378 9.17 19.60 -8.92
N ILE A 379 9.31 20.54 -9.86
CA ILE A 379 10.60 21.14 -10.27
C ILE A 379 11.14 22.09 -9.19
N ILE A 380 10.24 22.82 -8.51
CA ILE A 380 10.57 23.72 -7.41
C ILE A 380 11.11 22.94 -6.20
N ARG A 381 10.57 21.74 -5.91
CA ARG A 381 11.04 20.83 -4.86
C ARG A 381 12.43 20.23 -5.12
N GLN A 382 12.80 19.94 -6.37
CA GLN A 382 14.08 19.31 -6.70
C GLN A 382 15.26 20.27 -6.87
N LYS A 383 15.04 21.52 -7.32
CA LYS A 383 16.13 22.45 -7.68
C LYS A 383 16.13 23.79 -6.92
N GLY A 384 15.08 24.08 -6.17
CA GLY A 384 14.89 25.35 -5.45
C GLY A 384 14.45 26.50 -6.36
N LEU A 385 13.57 27.37 -5.83
CA LEU A 385 12.89 28.44 -6.57
C LEU A 385 13.86 29.39 -7.32
N ARG A 386 14.99 29.76 -6.70
CA ARG A 386 16.00 30.67 -7.26
C ARG A 386 16.76 30.08 -8.46
N ASN A 387 17.09 28.80 -8.46
CA ASN A 387 17.79 28.16 -9.59
C ASN A 387 16.85 27.85 -10.75
N THR A 388 15.59 27.52 -10.46
CA THR A 388 14.52 27.36 -11.45
C THR A 388 14.21 28.69 -12.17
N LEU A 389 14.19 29.81 -11.43
CA LEU A 389 14.03 31.15 -11.99
C LEU A 389 15.27 31.61 -12.79
N LYS A 390 16.50 31.33 -12.32
CA LYS A 390 17.73 31.62 -13.08
C LYS A 390 17.79 30.83 -14.40
N TYR A 391 17.39 29.56 -14.38
CA TYR A 391 17.34 28.70 -15.56
C TYR A 391 16.28 29.18 -16.56
N ALA A 392 15.07 29.51 -16.08
CA ALA A 392 14.01 30.08 -16.92
C ALA A 392 14.41 31.43 -17.53
N PHE A 393 15.10 32.27 -16.75
CA PHE A 393 15.56 33.59 -17.20
C PHE A 393 16.73 33.49 -18.21
N GLN A 394 17.66 32.54 -18.06
CA GLN A 394 18.72 32.30 -19.04
C GLN A 394 18.19 31.77 -20.39
N VAL A 395 17.24 30.83 -20.35
CA VAL A 395 16.60 30.27 -21.56
C VAL A 395 15.73 31.33 -22.27
N PHE A 396 15.09 32.22 -21.51
CA PHE A 396 14.34 33.35 -22.06
C PHE A 396 15.26 34.37 -22.74
N LYS A 397 16.44 34.64 -22.18
CA LYS A 397 17.41 35.62 -22.71
C LYS A 397 18.10 35.16 -24.00
N SER A 398 18.16 33.85 -24.27
CA SER A 398 18.82 33.29 -25.47
C SER A 398 17.89 33.06 -26.68
N GLY A 399 16.57 33.15 -26.53
CA GLY A 399 15.65 32.87 -27.64
C GLY A 399 14.20 33.33 -27.49
N GLY A 400 13.86 34.07 -26.43
CA GLY A 400 12.52 34.60 -26.21
C GLY A 400 11.46 33.55 -25.84
N LEU A 401 10.20 34.00 -25.79
CA LEU A 401 9.05 33.23 -25.27
C LEU A 401 8.78 31.94 -26.05
N ARG A 402 9.06 31.92 -27.37
CA ARG A 402 8.91 30.72 -28.21
C ARG A 402 9.89 29.61 -27.82
N THR A 403 11.12 29.94 -27.47
CA THR A 403 12.13 28.96 -27.03
C THR A 403 11.83 28.46 -25.61
N LEU A 404 11.35 29.32 -24.72
CA LEU A 404 10.88 28.92 -23.38
C LEU A 404 9.71 27.92 -23.48
N VAL A 405 8.73 28.18 -24.36
CA VAL A 405 7.60 27.28 -24.60
C VAL A 405 8.05 25.99 -25.29
N HIS A 406 9.00 26.04 -26.23
CA HIS A 406 9.53 24.85 -26.89
C HIS A 406 10.39 23.97 -25.95
N THR A 407 11.21 24.57 -25.09
CA THR A 407 12.00 23.87 -24.07
C THR A 407 11.14 23.38 -22.90
N ALA A 408 10.09 24.12 -22.53
CA ALA A 408 9.08 23.66 -21.57
C ALA A 408 8.23 22.53 -22.14
N LEU A 409 7.85 22.56 -23.42
CA LEU A 409 7.16 21.45 -24.08
C LEU A 409 8.06 20.22 -24.26
N ASN A 410 9.36 20.38 -24.52
CA ASN A 410 10.31 19.26 -24.56
C ASN A 410 10.66 18.70 -23.17
N ASN A 411 10.64 19.53 -22.11
CA ASN A 411 10.79 19.05 -20.72
C ASN A 411 9.50 18.49 -20.13
N SER A 412 8.33 19.00 -20.55
CA SER A 412 7.03 18.42 -20.28
C SER A 412 6.84 17.12 -21.05
N ALA A 413 7.41 16.98 -22.26
CA ALA A 413 7.52 15.70 -22.94
C ALA A 413 8.43 14.72 -22.15
N ARG A 414 9.52 15.18 -21.54
CA ARG A 414 10.36 14.32 -20.68
C ARG A 414 9.71 13.93 -19.33
N GLY A 415 8.77 14.73 -18.82
CA GLY A 415 7.98 14.39 -17.63
C GLY A 415 6.71 13.60 -17.92
N HIS A 416 6.06 13.82 -19.07
CA HIS A 416 4.84 13.12 -19.49
C HIS A 416 5.05 11.88 -20.36
N VAL A 417 6.24 11.67 -20.93
CA VAL A 417 6.56 10.44 -21.67
C VAL A 417 7.03 9.32 -20.73
N HIS A 418 7.10 9.55 -19.41
CA HIS A 418 7.35 8.48 -18.43
C HIS A 418 6.22 8.23 -17.43
N SER A 419 5.17 9.06 -17.34
CA SER A 419 4.07 8.84 -16.37
C SER A 419 2.72 8.46 -16.99
N LEU A 420 2.58 8.48 -18.32
CA LEU A 420 1.34 8.10 -19.01
C LEU A 420 1.53 7.00 -20.08
N THR A 421 2.77 6.57 -20.31
CA THR A 421 3.16 5.44 -21.18
C THR A 421 3.57 4.21 -20.37
N GLU A 422 3.84 4.35 -19.07
CA GLU A 422 4.31 3.26 -18.21
C GLU A 422 3.19 2.33 -17.71
N ARG A 423 1.95 2.38 -18.21
CA ARG A 423 0.91 1.42 -17.77
C ARG A 423 0.24 0.64 -18.90
N ASP A 424 0.63 0.91 -20.15
CA ASP A 424 0.25 0.10 -21.31
C ASP A 424 0.82 -1.33 -21.25
N PHE A 425 1.65 -1.65 -20.25
CA PHE A 425 2.19 -3.00 -20.05
C PHE A 425 1.33 -3.88 -19.15
N ILE A 426 0.44 -3.32 -18.31
CA ILE A 426 -0.46 -4.08 -17.43
C ILE A 426 -1.63 -4.58 -18.28
N ASN A 427 -1.31 -5.44 -19.23
CA ASN A 427 -2.24 -5.97 -20.21
C ASN A 427 -3.04 -7.13 -19.62
N LYS A 428 -4.13 -7.45 -20.31
CA LYS A 428 -4.90 -8.67 -20.07
C LYS A 428 -4.01 -9.89 -20.37
N PRO A 429 -3.75 -10.78 -19.40
CA PRO A 429 -3.04 -12.02 -19.67
C PRO A 429 -3.80 -12.91 -20.67
N SER A 430 -3.06 -13.71 -21.43
CA SER A 430 -3.62 -14.67 -22.38
C SER A 430 -4.14 -15.95 -21.71
N VAL A 431 -3.60 -16.28 -20.54
CA VAL A 431 -3.95 -17.47 -19.74
C VAL A 431 -5.13 -17.21 -18.79
N LEU A 432 -5.85 -18.28 -18.46
CA LEU A 432 -6.94 -18.20 -17.47
C LEU A 432 -6.38 -18.13 -16.05
N ALA A 433 -7.05 -17.40 -15.16
CA ALA A 433 -6.54 -17.20 -13.81
C ALA A 433 -6.35 -18.50 -13.01
N HIS A 434 -7.21 -19.50 -13.23
CA HIS A 434 -7.14 -20.81 -12.57
C HIS A 434 -6.02 -21.72 -13.09
N GLU A 435 -5.48 -21.43 -14.28
CA GLU A 435 -4.28 -22.08 -14.78
C GLU A 435 -3.02 -21.51 -14.11
N VAL A 436 -3.06 -20.26 -13.65
CA VAL A 436 -1.94 -19.63 -12.93
C VAL A 436 -2.02 -19.89 -11.42
N CYS A 437 -3.11 -19.45 -10.79
CA CYS A 437 -3.31 -19.52 -9.34
C CYS A 437 -4.12 -20.78 -9.00
N LEU A 438 -3.44 -21.84 -8.58
CA LEU A 438 -4.09 -23.13 -8.36
C LEU A 438 -4.95 -23.12 -7.09
N ASN A 439 -6.24 -23.45 -7.26
CA ASN A 439 -7.24 -23.64 -6.19
C ASN A 439 -7.25 -22.48 -5.19
N SER A 440 -7.33 -21.23 -5.68
CA SER A 440 -7.25 -20.02 -4.85
C SER A 440 -8.47 -19.13 -5.03
N VAL A 441 -9.25 -18.97 -3.98
CA VAL A 441 -10.48 -18.16 -3.99
C VAL A 441 -10.32 -16.95 -3.09
N THR A 442 -10.73 -15.78 -3.54
CA THR A 442 -10.91 -14.62 -2.66
C THR A 442 -12.38 -14.31 -2.49
N ILE A 443 -12.83 -14.13 -1.26
CA ILE A 443 -14.14 -13.59 -0.93
C ILE A 443 -13.96 -12.12 -0.56
N ILE A 444 -14.50 -11.22 -1.40
CA ILE A 444 -14.58 -9.79 -1.15
C ILE A 444 -15.97 -9.53 -0.57
N ALA A 445 -16.05 -9.25 0.74
CA ALA A 445 -17.32 -9.31 1.47
C ALA A 445 -17.63 -8.03 2.24
N GLU A 446 -18.94 -7.78 2.42
CA GLU A 446 -19.46 -6.93 3.49
C GLU A 446 -19.27 -7.63 4.85
N LEU A 447 -18.39 -7.08 5.69
CA LEU A 447 -17.98 -7.68 6.98
C LEU A 447 -18.59 -6.95 8.19
N SER A 448 -19.35 -5.87 7.99
CA SER A 448 -19.99 -5.14 9.09
C SER A 448 -21.18 -5.88 9.71
N ILE A 449 -21.72 -6.89 9.02
CA ILE A 449 -22.90 -7.66 9.46
C ILE A 449 -22.43 -9.02 9.98
N GLN A 450 -22.24 -9.14 11.30
CA GLN A 450 -21.62 -10.32 11.92
C GLN A 450 -22.36 -11.64 11.64
N GLN A 451 -23.70 -11.62 11.68
CA GLN A 451 -24.52 -12.81 11.41
C GLN A 451 -24.30 -13.31 9.98
N CYS A 452 -24.40 -12.42 9.00
CA CYS A 452 -24.10 -12.69 7.59
C CYS A 452 -22.65 -13.17 7.39
N THR A 453 -21.69 -12.56 8.10
CA THR A 453 -20.27 -12.94 8.04
C THR A 453 -20.07 -14.39 8.46
N LYS A 454 -20.72 -14.83 9.56
CA LYS A 454 -20.63 -16.23 9.99
C LYS A 454 -21.13 -17.19 8.91
N TYR A 455 -22.39 -17.05 8.48
CA TYR A 455 -23.05 -18.03 7.60
C TYR A 455 -22.60 -17.97 6.14
N ARG A 456 -22.33 -16.77 5.62
CA ARG A 456 -22.03 -16.59 4.19
C ARG A 456 -20.56 -16.40 3.91
N VAL A 457 -19.72 -15.98 4.87
CA VAL A 457 -18.29 -15.75 4.62
C VAL A 457 -17.44 -16.84 5.27
N THR A 458 -17.52 -16.98 6.59
CA THR A 458 -16.65 -17.91 7.35
C THR A 458 -16.96 -19.37 7.04
N GLN A 459 -18.22 -19.81 7.11
CA GLN A 459 -18.60 -21.18 6.77
C GLN A 459 -18.24 -21.53 5.32
N LYS A 460 -18.39 -20.57 4.37
CA LYS A 460 -17.99 -20.80 2.98
C LYS A 460 -16.49 -20.98 2.84
N LYS A 461 -15.70 -20.15 3.53
CA LYS A 461 -14.25 -20.33 3.59
C LYS A 461 -13.90 -21.75 4.05
N GLU A 462 -14.52 -22.23 5.13
CA GLU A 462 -14.31 -23.58 5.63
C GLU A 462 -14.70 -24.64 4.60
N MET A 463 -15.85 -24.50 3.93
CA MET A 463 -16.26 -25.40 2.85
C MET A 463 -15.26 -25.41 1.68
N LEU A 464 -14.76 -24.25 1.25
CA LEU A 464 -13.74 -24.16 0.20
C LEU A 464 -12.44 -24.86 0.62
N GLU A 465 -12.00 -24.66 1.87
CA GLU A 465 -10.81 -25.29 2.44
C GLU A 465 -10.96 -26.81 2.55
N LEU A 466 -12.14 -27.32 2.92
CA LEU A 466 -12.48 -28.75 2.89
C LEU A 466 -12.37 -29.34 1.49
N LEU A 467 -12.76 -28.58 0.46
CA LEU A 467 -12.62 -29.00 -0.94
C LEU A 467 -11.19 -28.84 -1.50
N GLY A 468 -10.22 -28.40 -0.68
CA GLY A 468 -8.83 -28.23 -1.08
C GLY A 468 -8.53 -26.89 -1.78
N PHE A 469 -9.43 -25.90 -1.68
CA PHE A 469 -9.20 -24.53 -2.13
C PHE A 469 -8.69 -23.67 -0.98
N LYS A 470 -7.66 -22.87 -1.25
CA LYS A 470 -7.23 -21.82 -0.33
C LYS A 470 -8.18 -20.65 -0.47
N CYS A 471 -8.69 -20.15 0.64
CA CYS A 471 -9.65 -19.06 0.62
C CYS A 471 -9.18 -17.87 1.48
N GLU A 472 -9.07 -16.71 0.86
CA GLU A 472 -8.79 -15.43 1.51
C GLU A 472 -10.07 -14.59 1.60
N VAL A 473 -10.27 -13.91 2.72
CA VAL A 473 -11.43 -13.03 2.94
C VAL A 473 -10.91 -11.62 3.16
N VAL A 474 -11.45 -10.67 2.41
CA VAL A 474 -11.09 -9.25 2.47
C VAL A 474 -12.33 -8.37 2.47
N SER A 475 -12.26 -7.22 3.14
CA SER A 475 -13.34 -6.23 3.08
C SER A 475 -13.37 -5.56 1.72
N TRP A 476 -14.56 -5.41 1.14
CA TRP A 476 -14.75 -4.62 -0.09
C TRP A 476 -14.35 -3.15 0.06
N THR A 477 -14.29 -2.64 1.30
CA THR A 477 -13.86 -1.27 1.61
C THR A 477 -12.34 -1.07 1.52
N ASP A 478 -11.54 -2.15 1.61
CA ASP A 478 -10.11 -2.10 1.36
C ASP A 478 -9.81 -2.45 -0.11
N TYR A 479 -9.87 -1.41 -0.94
CA TYR A 479 -9.60 -1.52 -2.37
C TYR A 479 -8.22 -2.13 -2.68
N TYR A 480 -7.20 -1.76 -1.92
CA TYR A 480 -5.81 -2.12 -2.23
C TYR A 480 -5.51 -3.57 -1.84
N GLN A 481 -5.96 -3.99 -0.66
CA GLN A 481 -5.88 -5.39 -0.25
C GLN A 481 -6.72 -6.28 -1.17
N SER A 482 -7.92 -5.83 -1.56
CA SER A 482 -8.78 -6.55 -2.51
C SER A 482 -8.09 -6.74 -3.86
N ARG A 483 -7.55 -5.67 -4.45
CA ARG A 483 -6.82 -5.72 -5.73
C ARG A 483 -5.60 -6.66 -5.67
N THR A 484 -4.87 -6.62 -4.56
CA THR A 484 -3.74 -7.52 -4.30
C THR A 484 -4.20 -8.98 -4.23
N SER A 485 -5.32 -9.25 -3.56
CA SER A 485 -5.88 -10.60 -3.42
C SER A 485 -6.37 -11.15 -4.76
N ILE A 486 -6.95 -10.31 -5.63
CA ILE A 486 -7.34 -10.67 -7.00
C ILE A 486 -6.13 -11.17 -7.81
N SER A 487 -4.96 -10.53 -7.68
CA SER A 487 -3.73 -10.98 -8.37
C SER A 487 -3.29 -12.40 -7.98
N HIS A 488 -3.74 -12.91 -6.82
CA HIS A 488 -3.45 -14.24 -6.30
C HIS A 488 -4.62 -15.22 -6.41
N SER A 489 -5.70 -14.85 -7.10
CA SER A 489 -6.94 -15.63 -7.15
C SER A 489 -7.17 -16.28 -8.51
N SER A 490 -7.83 -17.43 -8.49
CA SER A 490 -8.48 -18.05 -9.66
C SER A 490 -9.95 -17.66 -9.78
N VAL A 491 -10.61 -17.50 -8.63
CA VAL A 491 -12.03 -17.13 -8.51
C VAL A 491 -12.19 -16.04 -7.45
N VAL A 492 -13.10 -15.10 -7.70
CA VAL A 492 -13.47 -14.07 -6.73
C VAL A 492 -14.98 -14.10 -6.50
N ILE A 493 -15.38 -14.13 -5.24
CA ILE A 493 -16.78 -14.07 -4.80
C ILE A 493 -17.01 -12.72 -4.12
N PHE A 494 -17.92 -11.94 -4.66
CA PHE A 494 -18.36 -10.66 -4.13
C PHE A 494 -19.63 -10.86 -3.31
N TYR A 495 -19.51 -10.88 -1.97
CA TYR A 495 -20.64 -11.12 -1.09
C TYR A 495 -21.26 -9.79 -0.60
N ARG A 496 -22.51 -9.56 -0.99
CA ARG A 496 -23.34 -8.41 -0.58
C ARG A 496 -22.65 -7.05 -0.79
N VAL A 497 -21.94 -6.90 -1.90
CA VAL A 497 -21.22 -5.65 -2.21
C VAL A 497 -22.02 -4.74 -3.16
N PRO A 498 -22.02 -3.42 -2.94
CA PRO A 498 -22.66 -2.44 -3.84
C PRO A 498 -21.74 -2.03 -5.01
N SER A 499 -22.31 -1.49 -6.09
CA SER A 499 -21.62 -0.99 -7.30
C SER A 499 -20.90 0.35 -7.12
N THR A 500 -20.10 0.51 -6.07
CA THR A 500 -19.24 1.71 -5.95
C THR A 500 -18.15 1.71 -7.02
N ASP A 501 -17.60 2.88 -7.35
CA ASP A 501 -16.52 3.02 -8.35
C ASP A 501 -15.33 2.10 -8.05
N THR A 502 -15.00 1.92 -6.77
CA THR A 502 -13.90 1.04 -6.33
C THR A 502 -14.25 -0.44 -6.54
N VAL A 503 -15.48 -0.87 -6.24
CA VAL A 503 -15.93 -2.25 -6.47
C VAL A 503 -16.01 -2.56 -7.96
N LEU A 504 -16.54 -1.65 -8.77
CA LEU A 504 -16.57 -1.83 -10.23
C LEU A 504 -15.15 -1.91 -10.80
N ALA A 505 -14.21 -1.11 -10.30
CA ALA A 505 -12.80 -1.22 -10.67
C ALA A 505 -12.17 -2.57 -10.26
N LEU A 506 -12.57 -3.17 -9.14
CA LEU A 506 -12.14 -4.52 -8.74
C LEU A 506 -12.72 -5.60 -9.66
N ILE A 507 -13.99 -5.49 -10.06
CA ILE A 507 -14.61 -6.41 -11.02
C ILE A 507 -13.94 -6.31 -12.40
N GLU A 508 -13.62 -5.09 -12.86
CA GLU A 508 -12.87 -4.90 -14.10
C GLU A 508 -11.44 -5.45 -14.02
N GLU A 509 -10.79 -5.35 -12.85
CA GLU A 509 -9.50 -5.98 -12.62
C GLU A 509 -9.59 -7.52 -12.69
N CYS A 510 -10.64 -8.13 -12.15
CA CYS A 510 -10.91 -9.56 -12.32
C CYS A 510 -11.04 -9.93 -13.81
N LYS A 511 -11.82 -9.16 -14.59
CA LYS A 511 -11.99 -9.36 -16.04
C LYS A 511 -10.69 -9.20 -16.82
N ARG A 512 -9.87 -8.21 -16.46
CA ARG A 512 -8.53 -8.02 -17.02
C ARG A 512 -7.66 -9.24 -16.77
N LEU A 513 -7.76 -9.84 -15.58
CA LEU A 513 -6.94 -10.97 -15.16
C LEU A 513 -7.50 -12.35 -15.50
N ASN A 514 -8.60 -12.43 -16.27
CA ASN A 514 -9.36 -13.67 -16.53
C ASN A 514 -9.74 -14.43 -15.25
N VAL A 515 -10.02 -13.70 -14.17
CA VAL A 515 -10.53 -14.23 -12.90
C VAL A 515 -12.04 -14.30 -13.01
N LYS A 516 -12.62 -15.46 -12.74
CA LYS A 516 -14.07 -15.60 -12.77
C LYS A 516 -14.70 -14.98 -11.53
N THR A 517 -15.78 -14.24 -11.74
CA THR A 517 -16.47 -13.50 -10.68
C THR A 517 -17.85 -14.07 -10.37
N PHE A 518 -18.18 -14.14 -9.08
CA PHE A 518 -19.51 -14.47 -8.61
C PHE A 518 -20.03 -13.34 -7.73
N TRP A 519 -21.27 -12.91 -7.94
CA TRP A 519 -21.95 -12.05 -6.96
C TRP A 519 -22.88 -12.88 -6.08
N GLU A 520 -22.84 -12.67 -4.78
CA GLU A 520 -23.60 -13.47 -3.82
C GLU A 520 -24.39 -12.61 -2.85
N VAL A 521 -25.60 -13.06 -2.52
CA VAL A 521 -26.40 -12.48 -1.45
C VAL A 521 -27.33 -13.49 -0.81
N ASP A 522 -27.79 -13.18 0.41
CA ASP A 522 -28.70 -13.99 1.22
C ASP A 522 -30.13 -13.43 1.32
N ASP A 523 -30.35 -12.17 0.95
CA ASP A 523 -31.63 -11.47 0.96
C ASP A 523 -31.91 -10.78 -0.39
N LEU A 524 -33.19 -10.60 -0.70
CA LEU A 524 -33.63 -9.87 -1.89
C LEU A 524 -33.44 -8.35 -1.70
N ILE A 525 -32.21 -7.87 -1.87
CA ILE A 525 -31.83 -6.47 -1.67
C ILE A 525 -31.56 -5.70 -2.96
N PHE A 526 -31.68 -6.33 -4.14
CA PHE A 526 -31.28 -5.76 -5.43
C PHE A 526 -32.46 -5.45 -6.37
N ASN A 527 -33.70 -5.63 -5.92
CA ASN A 527 -34.88 -5.30 -6.71
C ASN A 527 -35.65 -4.15 -6.04
N GLU A 528 -35.53 -2.96 -6.63
CA GLU A 528 -36.16 -1.73 -6.12
C GLU A 528 -37.70 -1.85 -6.09
N ALA A 529 -38.31 -2.37 -7.14
CA ALA A 529 -39.77 -2.44 -7.28
C ALA A 529 -40.39 -3.32 -6.18
N ILE A 530 -39.79 -4.48 -5.94
CA ILE A 530 -40.22 -5.40 -4.88
C ILE A 530 -39.99 -4.76 -3.50
N LEU A 531 -38.82 -4.18 -3.24
CA LEU A 531 -38.55 -3.53 -1.96
C LEU A 531 -39.50 -2.35 -1.70
N ALA A 532 -39.89 -1.60 -2.73
CA ALA A 532 -40.82 -0.48 -2.60
C ALA A 532 -42.23 -0.90 -2.19
N GLU A 533 -42.64 -2.13 -2.52
CA GLU A 533 -43.95 -2.72 -2.16
C GLU A 533 -43.94 -3.40 -0.78
N SER A 534 -42.77 -3.62 -0.18
CA SER A 534 -42.66 -4.23 1.14
C SER A 534 -43.30 -3.32 2.20
N LYS A 535 -44.18 -3.89 3.03
CA LYS A 535 -44.77 -3.20 4.19
C LYS A 535 -43.67 -2.72 5.15
N THR A 536 -42.66 -3.56 5.39
CA THR A 536 -41.50 -3.23 6.25
C THR A 536 -40.72 -2.02 5.76
N VAL A 537 -40.53 -1.88 4.44
CA VAL A 537 -39.86 -0.72 3.84
C VAL A 537 -40.77 0.50 3.80
N SER A 538 -42.09 0.28 3.69
CA SER A 538 -43.09 1.35 3.70
C SER A 538 -43.24 2.02 5.06
N ASP A 539 -42.98 1.29 6.16
CA ASP A 539 -43.00 1.81 7.53
C ASP A 539 -41.73 2.61 7.91
N LEU A 540 -40.70 2.64 7.04
CA LEU A 540 -39.49 3.44 7.24
C LEU A 540 -39.75 4.92 6.94
N SER A 541 -38.99 5.81 7.59
CA SER A 541 -38.97 7.24 7.25
C SER A 541 -38.61 7.46 5.78
N SER A 542 -39.13 8.53 5.18
CA SER A 542 -38.89 8.90 3.77
C SER A 542 -37.42 8.84 3.37
N GLU A 543 -36.52 9.38 4.19
CA GLU A 543 -35.09 9.46 3.93
C GLU A 543 -34.44 8.07 3.89
N VAL A 544 -34.75 7.22 4.87
CA VAL A 544 -34.23 5.85 4.96
C VAL A 544 -34.80 4.98 3.83
N ARG A 545 -36.08 5.15 3.51
CA ARG A 545 -36.72 4.45 2.39
C ARG A 545 -36.02 4.77 1.07
N THR A 546 -35.73 6.05 0.79
CA THR A 546 -34.97 6.44 -0.42
C THR A 546 -33.59 5.77 -0.44
N GLN A 547 -32.86 5.78 0.68
CA GLN A 547 -31.54 5.14 0.75
C GLN A 547 -31.58 3.62 0.50
N VAL A 548 -32.59 2.92 1.01
CA VAL A 548 -32.78 1.48 0.78
C VAL A 548 -33.06 1.20 -0.70
N LEU A 549 -33.92 2.00 -1.33
CA LEU A 549 -34.26 1.86 -2.75
C LEU A 549 -33.09 2.21 -3.69
N GLU A 550 -32.35 3.29 -3.40
CA GLU A 550 -31.12 3.65 -4.12
C GLU A 550 -30.05 2.57 -3.96
N GLY A 551 -29.90 2.00 -2.76
CA GLY A 551 -29.02 0.88 -2.49
C GLY A 551 -29.35 -0.35 -3.35
N ALA A 552 -30.63 -0.63 -3.60
CA ALA A 552 -31.05 -1.76 -4.41
C ALA A 552 -30.55 -1.70 -5.85
N ASN A 553 -30.60 -0.51 -6.47
CA ASN A 553 -30.03 -0.29 -7.79
C ASN A 553 -28.51 -0.50 -7.81
N SER A 554 -27.83 -0.11 -6.74
CA SER A 554 -26.38 -0.32 -6.65
C SER A 554 -26.03 -1.80 -6.52
N TYR A 555 -26.77 -2.58 -5.73
CA TYR A 555 -26.58 -4.03 -5.64
C TYR A 555 -26.87 -4.73 -6.98
N LYS A 556 -27.94 -4.33 -7.68
CA LYS A 556 -28.27 -4.85 -9.01
C LYS A 556 -27.16 -4.61 -10.03
N GLN A 557 -26.57 -3.43 -10.03
CA GLN A 557 -25.45 -3.13 -10.93
C GLN A 557 -24.22 -3.99 -10.63
N ALA A 558 -23.90 -4.25 -9.36
CA ALA A 558 -22.80 -5.13 -8.98
C ALA A 558 -23.07 -6.59 -9.38
N LEU A 559 -24.31 -7.07 -9.19
CA LEU A 559 -24.81 -8.36 -9.66
C LEU A 559 -24.58 -8.52 -11.17
N LEU A 560 -25.02 -7.55 -11.97
CA LEU A 560 -24.91 -7.57 -13.43
C LEU A 560 -23.48 -7.34 -13.95
N ALA A 561 -22.60 -6.77 -13.13
CA ALA A 561 -21.20 -6.57 -13.50
C ALA A 561 -20.36 -7.86 -13.35
N CYS A 562 -20.78 -8.79 -12.48
CA CYS A 562 -20.16 -10.09 -12.29
C CYS A 562 -20.59 -11.10 -13.36
N ASP A 563 -19.82 -12.18 -13.52
CA ASP A 563 -20.08 -13.19 -14.55
C ASP A 563 -21.29 -14.09 -14.21
N MET A 564 -21.46 -14.41 -12.93
CA MET A 564 -22.40 -15.39 -12.41
C MET A 564 -22.86 -14.97 -11.02
N ALA A 565 -23.88 -15.64 -10.48
CA ALA A 565 -24.35 -15.36 -9.13
C ALA A 565 -24.55 -16.60 -8.27
N ILE A 566 -24.56 -16.39 -6.95
CA ILE A 566 -24.83 -17.42 -5.94
C ILE A 566 -25.98 -16.91 -5.07
N ALA A 567 -27.06 -17.68 -4.98
CA ALA A 567 -28.23 -17.41 -4.16
C ALA A 567 -28.32 -18.39 -2.99
N SER A 568 -28.90 -17.96 -1.87
CA SER A 568 -29.16 -18.79 -0.69
C SER A 568 -30.37 -19.73 -0.86
N THR A 569 -31.32 -19.40 -1.74
CA THR A 569 -32.55 -20.17 -1.99
C THR A 569 -32.90 -20.21 -3.48
N SER A 570 -33.78 -21.14 -3.85
CA SER A 570 -34.38 -21.25 -5.19
C SER A 570 -35.16 -19.99 -5.58
N GLY A 571 -36.00 -19.45 -4.69
CA GLY A 571 -36.74 -18.20 -4.95
C GLY A 571 -35.84 -16.97 -5.16
N LEU A 572 -34.73 -16.88 -4.42
CA LEU A 572 -33.74 -15.82 -4.64
C LEU A 572 -33.00 -16.02 -5.97
N ALA A 573 -32.70 -17.26 -6.36
CA ALA A 573 -32.08 -17.57 -7.65
C ALA A 573 -32.99 -17.19 -8.83
N GLU A 574 -34.29 -17.49 -8.76
CA GLU A 574 -35.28 -17.05 -9.73
C GLU A 574 -35.34 -15.52 -9.85
N SER A 575 -35.27 -14.82 -8.72
CA SER A 575 -35.23 -13.36 -8.69
C SER A 575 -33.96 -12.81 -9.36
N MET A 576 -32.79 -13.42 -9.13
CA MET A 576 -31.55 -13.03 -9.83
C MET A 576 -31.60 -13.29 -11.34
N ASN A 577 -32.18 -14.42 -11.76
CA ASN A 577 -32.39 -14.74 -13.18
C ASN A 577 -33.32 -13.72 -13.84
N ALA A 578 -34.38 -13.30 -13.15
CA ALA A 578 -35.32 -12.28 -13.64
C ALA A 578 -34.67 -10.91 -13.87
N GLU A 579 -33.59 -10.59 -13.15
CA GLU A 579 -32.79 -9.37 -13.37
C GLU A 579 -31.83 -9.45 -14.57
N GLY A 580 -31.61 -10.66 -15.12
CA GLY A 580 -30.81 -10.88 -16.32
C GLY A 580 -29.50 -11.64 -16.11
N VAL A 581 -29.27 -12.26 -14.96
CA VAL A 581 -28.11 -13.15 -14.76
C VAL A 581 -28.41 -14.53 -15.34
N GLU A 582 -27.59 -15.04 -16.26
CA GLU A 582 -27.86 -16.32 -16.93
C GLU A 582 -27.52 -17.54 -16.07
N ASN A 583 -26.49 -17.45 -15.22
CA ASN A 583 -25.97 -18.56 -14.44
C ASN A 583 -26.02 -18.22 -12.95
N VAL A 584 -27.04 -18.74 -12.27
CA VAL A 584 -27.23 -18.57 -10.83
C VAL A 584 -27.17 -19.94 -10.15
N PHE A 585 -26.26 -20.08 -9.19
CA PHE A 585 -26.09 -21.29 -8.39
C PHE A 585 -26.79 -21.15 -7.05
N ILE A 586 -27.34 -22.25 -6.53
CA ILE A 586 -27.94 -22.28 -5.20
C ILE A 586 -26.91 -22.85 -4.23
N LEU A 587 -26.62 -22.10 -3.18
CA LEU A 587 -25.79 -22.51 -2.06
C LEU A 587 -26.52 -22.19 -0.77
N GLU A 588 -27.18 -23.19 -0.20
CA GLU A 588 -27.95 -23.09 1.03
C GLU A 588 -27.07 -22.80 2.25
N ASN A 589 -27.70 -22.42 3.36
CA ASN A 589 -26.99 -22.25 4.63
C ASN A 589 -26.50 -23.60 5.19
N CYS A 590 -25.42 -23.57 5.95
CA CYS A 590 -24.77 -24.76 6.47
C CYS A 590 -24.80 -24.79 8.01
N LEU A 591 -24.86 -25.99 8.58
CA LEU A 591 -24.59 -26.25 9.99
C LEU A 591 -23.10 -26.46 10.22
N ASP A 592 -22.46 -25.51 10.91
CA ASP A 592 -21.06 -25.63 11.33
C ASP A 592 -20.86 -26.62 12.48
N SER A 593 -19.61 -27.06 12.64
CA SER A 593 -19.23 -28.08 13.63
C SER A 593 -19.49 -27.63 15.08
N GLU A 594 -19.31 -26.34 15.38
CA GLU A 594 -19.57 -25.78 16.70
C GLU A 594 -21.06 -25.85 17.06
N THR A 595 -21.93 -25.47 16.12
CA THR A 595 -23.38 -25.51 16.26
C THR A 595 -23.87 -26.95 16.48
N LEU A 596 -23.32 -27.90 15.72
CA LEU A 596 -23.65 -29.33 15.89
C LEU A 596 -23.16 -29.88 17.24
N GLN A 597 -21.98 -29.48 17.70
CA GLN A 597 -21.47 -29.90 19.01
C GLN A 597 -22.36 -29.35 20.14
N LEU A 598 -22.68 -28.06 20.08
CA LEU A 598 -23.53 -27.38 21.04
C LEU A 598 -24.93 -28.01 21.11
N ALA A 599 -25.55 -28.30 19.97
CA ALA A 599 -26.84 -28.98 19.92
C ALA A 599 -26.79 -30.38 20.59
N ASN A 600 -25.71 -31.14 20.36
CA ASN A 600 -25.50 -32.45 20.99
C ASN A 600 -25.28 -32.37 22.51
N GLU A 601 -24.57 -31.36 22.99
CA GLU A 601 -24.35 -31.12 24.43
C GLU A 601 -25.64 -30.72 25.14
N ILE A 602 -26.44 -29.85 24.50
CA ILE A 602 -27.77 -29.48 24.98
C ILE A 602 -28.64 -30.73 25.07
N LEU A 603 -28.75 -31.54 24.01
CA LEU A 603 -29.55 -32.77 24.01
C LEU A 603 -29.13 -33.81 25.07
N LYS A 604 -27.88 -33.77 25.56
CA LYS A 604 -27.40 -34.64 26.64
C LYS A 604 -27.71 -34.10 28.04
N SER A 605 -27.86 -32.80 28.18
CA SER A 605 -27.96 -32.10 29.47
C SER A 605 -29.33 -31.49 29.76
N SER A 606 -30.15 -31.26 28.72
CA SER A 606 -31.50 -30.74 28.84
C SER A 606 -32.54 -31.85 28.70
N GLU A 607 -33.54 -31.83 29.59
CA GLU A 607 -34.79 -32.57 29.38
C GLU A 607 -35.86 -31.60 28.92
N LYS A 608 -36.80 -32.08 28.08
CA LYS A 608 -37.98 -31.30 27.71
C LYS A 608 -38.74 -30.87 28.96
N LYS A 609 -39.09 -29.58 29.07
CA LYS A 609 -39.83 -29.07 30.23
C LYS A 609 -41.19 -29.74 30.40
N GLN A 610 -41.78 -30.23 29.31
CA GLN A 610 -43.00 -31.04 29.33
C GLN A 610 -42.89 -32.23 30.32
N LYS A 611 -41.71 -32.85 30.48
CA LYS A 611 -41.52 -33.95 31.44
C LYS A 611 -41.60 -33.51 32.91
N ILE A 612 -41.38 -32.23 33.18
CA ILE A 612 -41.33 -31.65 34.52
C ILE A 612 -42.71 -31.15 34.93
N ASP A 613 -43.41 -30.43 34.03
CA ASP A 613 -44.66 -29.74 34.36
C ASP A 613 -45.89 -30.22 33.57
N ASN A 614 -45.73 -31.24 32.73
CA ASN A 614 -46.76 -31.82 31.88
C ASN A 614 -47.45 -30.81 30.94
N LYS A 615 -46.77 -29.71 30.58
CA LYS A 615 -47.25 -28.71 29.62
C LYS A 615 -46.56 -28.82 28.28
N ILE A 616 -47.33 -28.65 27.21
CA ILE A 616 -46.83 -28.69 25.82
C ILE A 616 -46.49 -27.27 25.38
N ARG A 617 -45.28 -27.04 24.88
CA ARG A 617 -44.80 -25.71 24.47
C ARG A 617 -44.67 -25.58 22.96
N ILE A 618 -45.41 -24.63 22.40
CA ILE A 618 -45.24 -24.14 21.02
C ILE A 618 -44.31 -22.93 21.07
N VAL A 619 -43.21 -22.93 20.32
CA VAL A 619 -42.21 -21.86 20.35
C VAL A 619 -42.11 -21.11 19.04
N TYR A 620 -41.97 -19.79 19.13
CA TYR A 620 -41.60 -18.92 18.02
C TYR A 620 -40.42 -18.01 18.41
N GLY A 621 -39.31 -18.14 17.68
CA GLY A 621 -38.19 -17.20 17.76
C GLY A 621 -38.46 -16.04 16.80
N SER A 622 -38.98 -14.93 17.30
CA SER A 622 -39.38 -13.81 16.45
C SER A 622 -38.21 -12.95 16.00
N GLY A 623 -37.04 -13.00 16.65
CA GLY A 623 -35.90 -12.17 16.29
C GLY A 623 -36.19 -10.66 16.48
N THR A 624 -36.30 -9.91 15.38
CA THR A 624 -36.55 -8.46 15.34
C THR A 624 -38.04 -8.10 15.22
N SER A 625 -38.40 -6.84 15.48
CA SER A 625 -39.79 -6.33 15.45
C SER A 625 -40.48 -6.38 14.08
N THR A 626 -39.75 -6.68 13.01
CA THR A 626 -40.24 -6.79 11.62
C THR A 626 -41.07 -8.05 11.35
N HIS A 627 -41.14 -9.00 12.29
CA HIS A 627 -41.80 -10.30 12.12
C HIS A 627 -43.26 -10.36 12.60
N ASN A 628 -43.84 -9.24 13.07
CA ASN A 628 -45.25 -9.20 13.47
C ASN A 628 -46.17 -9.62 12.30
N ILE A 629 -45.87 -9.17 11.07
CA ILE A 629 -46.65 -9.47 9.86
C ILE A 629 -46.56 -10.95 9.50
N ASP A 630 -45.37 -11.55 9.59
CA ASP A 630 -45.18 -12.97 9.32
C ASP A 630 -45.98 -13.83 10.30
N PHE A 631 -45.99 -13.45 11.59
CA PHE A 631 -46.68 -14.19 12.63
C PHE A 631 -48.21 -14.21 12.46
N GLU A 632 -48.81 -13.18 11.87
CA GLU A 632 -50.26 -13.10 11.61
C GLU A 632 -50.80 -14.32 10.85
N GLU A 633 -49.99 -14.93 9.99
CA GLU A 633 -50.36 -16.11 9.21
C GLU A 633 -50.75 -17.32 10.08
N ALA A 634 -50.18 -17.44 11.28
CA ALA A 634 -50.48 -18.51 12.23
C ALA A 634 -51.17 -18.03 13.53
N ALA A 635 -51.20 -16.72 13.77
CA ALA A 635 -51.61 -16.13 15.04
C ALA A 635 -53.00 -16.57 15.52
N SER A 636 -54.01 -16.48 14.64
CA SER A 636 -55.40 -16.83 14.99
C SER A 636 -55.54 -18.32 15.33
N SER A 637 -54.85 -19.18 14.59
CA SER A 637 -54.84 -20.63 14.83
C SER A 637 -54.14 -21.03 16.11
N ILE A 638 -53.01 -20.39 16.45
CA ILE A 638 -52.31 -20.62 17.72
C ILE A 638 -53.19 -20.19 18.89
N ALA A 639 -53.81 -19.00 18.81
CA ALA A 639 -54.71 -18.53 19.85
C ALA A 639 -55.90 -19.47 20.05
N LYS A 640 -56.42 -20.07 18.97
CA LYS A 640 -57.47 -21.09 19.04
C LYS A 640 -56.98 -22.38 19.72
N VAL A 641 -55.79 -22.88 19.37
CA VAL A 641 -55.18 -24.06 20.02
C VAL A 641 -55.02 -23.83 21.53
N LEU A 642 -54.54 -22.66 21.94
CA LEU A 642 -54.37 -22.30 23.36
C LEU A 642 -55.71 -22.31 24.11
N ARG A 643 -56.78 -21.72 23.55
CA ARG A 643 -58.12 -21.70 24.16
C ARG A 643 -58.71 -23.10 24.34
N GLU A 644 -58.49 -23.98 23.37
CA GLU A 644 -59.01 -25.36 23.42
C GLU A 644 -58.15 -26.28 24.30
N ASN A 645 -56.93 -25.87 24.67
CA ASN A 645 -55.97 -26.69 25.39
C ASN A 645 -55.28 -25.91 26.52
N SER A 646 -55.85 -25.96 27.72
CA SER A 646 -55.29 -25.28 28.92
C SER A 646 -53.87 -25.72 29.31
N GLN A 647 -53.42 -26.88 28.83
CA GLN A 647 -52.08 -27.45 29.04
C GLN A 647 -51.03 -26.98 28.03
N VAL A 648 -51.42 -26.20 27.01
CA VAL A 648 -50.51 -25.67 25.99
C VAL A 648 -50.03 -24.28 26.38
N ILE A 649 -48.74 -24.06 26.22
CA ILE A 649 -48.06 -22.77 26.43
C ILE A 649 -47.48 -22.30 25.10
N PHE A 650 -47.65 -21.02 24.79
CA PHE A 650 -46.98 -20.37 23.69
C PHE A 650 -45.75 -19.61 24.20
N ARG A 651 -44.57 -20.02 23.76
CA ARG A 651 -43.29 -19.42 24.13
C ARG A 651 -42.79 -18.52 23.01
N ILE A 652 -42.50 -17.27 23.37
CA ILE A 652 -41.91 -16.27 22.49
C ILE A 652 -40.48 -16.03 22.94
N ILE A 653 -39.54 -16.10 22.01
CA ILE A 653 -38.15 -15.70 22.24
C ILE A 653 -37.84 -14.51 21.33
N GLY A 654 -37.65 -13.33 21.91
CA GLY A 654 -37.43 -12.07 21.20
C GLY A 654 -38.63 -11.13 21.20
N LEU A 655 -38.61 -10.16 20.27
CA LEU A 655 -39.60 -9.09 20.18
C LEU A 655 -40.79 -9.52 19.30
N LEU A 656 -41.97 -9.69 19.90
CA LEU A 656 -43.21 -10.00 19.17
C LEU A 656 -44.41 -9.33 19.86
N GLU A 657 -45.13 -8.52 19.11
CA GLU A 657 -46.43 -8.00 19.54
C GLU A 657 -47.51 -9.03 19.19
N LEU A 658 -48.35 -9.39 20.18
CA LEU A 658 -49.42 -10.33 19.94
C LEU A 658 -50.66 -9.58 19.45
N PRO A 659 -51.35 -10.07 18.41
CA PRO A 659 -52.61 -9.50 17.96
C PRO A 659 -53.72 -9.72 18.98
N SER A 660 -54.82 -8.96 18.85
CA SER A 660 -56.00 -9.05 19.73
C SER A 660 -56.64 -10.44 19.79
N SER A 661 -56.32 -11.32 18.83
CA SER A 661 -56.71 -12.73 18.90
C SER A 661 -56.15 -13.45 20.13
N PHE A 662 -55.14 -12.90 20.82
CA PHE A 662 -54.57 -13.44 22.06
C PHE A 662 -55.14 -12.85 23.35
N ASP A 663 -56.10 -11.91 23.28
CA ASP A 663 -56.68 -11.29 24.48
C ASP A 663 -57.25 -12.35 25.43
N GLY A 664 -56.82 -12.31 26.70
CA GLY A 664 -57.21 -13.24 27.76
C GLY A 664 -56.38 -14.53 27.84
N LEU A 665 -55.31 -14.68 27.04
CA LEU A 665 -54.42 -15.85 27.05
C LEU A 665 -53.09 -15.61 27.77
N ASP A 666 -52.92 -14.52 28.51
CA ASP A 666 -51.65 -14.14 29.15
C ASP A 666 -51.07 -15.25 30.04
N ALA A 667 -51.93 -16.02 30.72
CA ALA A 667 -51.51 -17.13 31.58
C ALA A 667 -50.89 -18.32 30.83
N GLN A 668 -51.08 -18.39 29.50
CA GLN A 668 -50.53 -19.42 28.61
C GLN A 668 -49.39 -18.89 27.73
N VAL A 669 -48.93 -17.65 27.94
CA VAL A 669 -47.83 -17.07 27.16
C VAL A 669 -46.57 -16.95 28.03
N GLU A 670 -45.48 -17.56 27.58
CA GLU A 670 -44.13 -17.39 28.15
C GLU A 670 -43.32 -16.47 27.24
N ARG A 671 -42.63 -15.47 27.81
CA ARG A 671 -41.77 -14.55 27.05
C ARG A 671 -40.35 -14.60 27.56
N PHE A 672 -39.42 -14.69 26.63
CA PHE A 672 -37.98 -14.58 26.85
C PHE A 672 -37.44 -13.43 26.02
N GLU A 673 -36.54 -12.65 26.61
CA GLU A 673 -35.82 -11.58 25.91
C GLU A 673 -34.88 -12.15 24.84
N LEU A 674 -34.38 -11.27 23.98
CA LEU A 674 -33.30 -11.61 23.05
C LEU A 674 -32.11 -12.19 23.83
N CYS A 675 -31.66 -13.37 23.43
CA CYS A 675 -30.65 -14.13 24.14
C CYS A 675 -29.48 -14.52 23.22
N SER A 676 -28.42 -15.07 23.82
CA SER A 676 -27.31 -15.62 23.03
C SER A 676 -27.78 -16.80 22.17
N TYR A 677 -27.02 -17.14 21.13
CA TYR A 677 -27.34 -18.28 20.26
C TYR A 677 -27.39 -19.62 21.03
N SER A 678 -26.48 -19.83 21.98
CA SER A 678 -26.46 -21.01 22.83
C SER A 678 -27.66 -21.08 23.77
N GLU A 679 -28.05 -19.94 24.33
CA GLU A 679 -29.26 -19.84 25.13
C GLU A 679 -30.51 -20.09 24.28
N TYR A 680 -30.54 -19.57 23.05
CA TYR A 680 -31.64 -19.77 22.10
C TYR A 680 -31.84 -21.26 21.78
N LEU A 681 -30.78 -21.98 21.40
CA LEU A 681 -30.85 -23.43 21.17
C LEU A 681 -31.27 -24.20 22.42
N ARG A 682 -30.82 -23.77 23.61
CA ARG A 682 -31.26 -24.39 24.88
C ARG A 682 -32.76 -24.18 25.09
N LEU A 683 -33.26 -22.96 24.93
CA LEU A 683 -34.69 -22.63 25.07
C LEU A 683 -35.55 -23.34 24.03
N LEU A 684 -35.06 -23.54 22.80
CA LEU A 684 -35.71 -24.38 21.79
C LEU A 684 -35.79 -25.84 22.25
N SER A 685 -34.70 -26.40 22.80
CA SER A 685 -34.66 -27.80 23.24
C SER A 685 -35.64 -28.13 24.36
N GLU A 686 -36.05 -27.13 25.15
CA GLU A 686 -37.05 -27.29 26.22
C GLU A 686 -38.49 -27.42 25.70
N CYS A 687 -38.73 -27.08 24.42
CA CYS A 687 -40.05 -26.99 23.82
C CYS A 687 -40.48 -28.27 23.08
N ASP A 688 -41.73 -28.28 22.61
CA ASP A 688 -42.36 -29.45 22.01
C ASP A 688 -42.69 -29.30 20.53
N ILE A 689 -42.99 -28.08 20.09
CA ILE A 689 -43.36 -27.75 18.71
C ILE A 689 -42.72 -26.41 18.35
N SER A 690 -42.05 -26.32 17.21
CA SER A 690 -41.60 -25.07 16.60
C SER A 690 -42.57 -24.59 15.54
N ILE A 691 -42.61 -23.29 15.28
CA ILE A 691 -43.33 -22.73 14.14
C ILE A 691 -42.45 -21.78 13.32
N ALA A 692 -42.66 -21.75 12.01
CA ALA A 692 -42.03 -20.80 11.10
C ALA A 692 -43.06 -20.20 10.13
N PRO A 693 -44.01 -19.37 10.63
CA PRO A 693 -44.92 -18.62 9.79
C PRO A 693 -44.18 -17.49 9.04
N LEU A 694 -44.53 -17.28 7.77
CA LEU A 694 -43.97 -16.27 6.86
C LEU A 694 -45.02 -15.91 5.79
N GLU A 695 -45.41 -14.64 5.71
CA GLU A 695 -46.43 -14.16 4.76
C GLU A 695 -46.07 -14.56 3.32
N LYS A 696 -47.06 -14.98 2.53
CA LYS A 696 -46.87 -15.29 1.11
C LYS A 696 -46.61 -14.03 0.29
N TYR A 697 -45.35 -13.62 0.27
CA TYR A 697 -44.84 -12.45 -0.42
C TYR A 697 -43.50 -12.77 -1.08
N ILE A 698 -43.22 -12.18 -2.24
CA ILE A 698 -42.03 -12.53 -3.06
C ILE A 698 -40.70 -12.31 -2.32
N PHE A 699 -40.63 -11.33 -1.41
CA PHE A 699 -39.47 -11.14 -0.54
C PHE A 699 -39.24 -12.30 0.43
N ASN A 700 -40.32 -12.94 0.89
CA ASN A 700 -40.26 -14.09 1.79
C ASN A 700 -39.90 -15.40 1.05
N GLU A 701 -40.15 -15.51 -0.26
CA GLU A 701 -39.63 -16.62 -1.08
C GLU A 701 -38.10 -16.64 -1.17
N ALA A 702 -37.45 -15.50 -0.91
CA ALA A 702 -35.99 -15.41 -0.80
C ALA A 702 -35.45 -15.78 0.60
N LYS A 703 -36.32 -16.01 1.60
CA LYS A 703 -35.89 -16.31 2.98
C LYS A 703 -35.48 -17.77 3.13
N SER A 704 -34.38 -17.99 3.85
CA SER A 704 -33.88 -19.34 4.15
C SER A 704 -34.72 -20.07 5.20
N ASN A 705 -34.58 -21.39 5.25
CA ASN A 705 -35.25 -22.30 6.18
C ASN A 705 -34.54 -22.47 7.53
N ILE A 706 -33.74 -21.48 7.97
CA ILE A 706 -32.89 -21.58 9.17
C ILE A 706 -33.66 -21.96 10.44
N LYS A 707 -34.87 -21.44 10.64
CA LYS A 707 -35.74 -21.76 11.80
C LYS A 707 -36.10 -23.25 11.85
N TYR A 708 -36.30 -23.88 10.69
CA TYR A 708 -36.55 -25.32 10.59
C TYR A 708 -35.28 -26.13 10.85
N ILE A 709 -34.14 -25.71 10.30
CA ILE A 709 -32.84 -26.35 10.50
C ILE A 709 -32.47 -26.35 12.00
N GLU A 710 -32.59 -25.20 12.67
CA GLU A 710 -32.25 -25.02 14.09
C GLU A 710 -33.16 -25.81 15.02
N ALA A 711 -34.47 -25.83 14.75
CA ALA A 711 -35.41 -26.69 15.48
C ALA A 711 -35.07 -28.18 15.29
N SER A 712 -34.72 -28.59 14.07
CA SER A 712 -34.43 -29.98 13.74
C SER A 712 -33.19 -30.51 14.45
N ILE A 713 -32.12 -29.71 14.60
CA ILE A 713 -30.89 -30.16 15.28
C ILE A 713 -31.08 -30.41 16.79
N VAL A 714 -32.06 -29.78 17.42
CA VAL A 714 -32.47 -30.04 18.81
C VAL A 714 -33.69 -30.96 18.92
N LYS A 715 -34.01 -31.71 17.85
CA LYS A 715 -35.13 -32.67 17.79
C LYS A 715 -36.48 -32.05 18.16
N LEU A 716 -36.81 -30.94 17.50
CA LEU A 716 -38.08 -30.23 17.64
C LEU A 716 -38.84 -30.25 16.30
N PRO A 717 -40.06 -30.82 16.23
CA PRO A 717 -40.86 -30.83 15.01
C PRO A 717 -41.37 -29.42 14.71
N SER A 718 -41.54 -29.08 13.43
CA SER A 718 -41.93 -27.74 13.00
C SER A 718 -43.17 -27.74 12.12
N VAL A 719 -43.99 -26.69 12.25
CA VAL A 719 -45.02 -26.31 11.27
C VAL A 719 -44.57 -25.02 10.59
N SER A 720 -44.53 -25.01 9.27
CA SER A 720 -43.98 -23.90 8.47
C SER A 720 -44.94 -23.48 7.36
N SER A 721 -44.83 -22.24 6.90
CA SER A 721 -45.57 -21.75 5.72
C SER A 721 -45.10 -22.42 4.43
N PRO A 722 -45.92 -22.44 3.35
CA PRO A 722 -45.62 -23.13 2.10
C PRO A 722 -44.69 -22.31 1.19
N LEU A 723 -43.53 -21.89 1.71
CA LEU A 723 -42.49 -21.21 0.95
C LEU A 723 -41.48 -22.21 0.38
N SER A 724 -40.88 -21.85 -0.75
CA SER A 724 -39.92 -22.70 -1.49
C SER A 724 -38.85 -23.34 -0.59
N ALA A 725 -38.17 -22.54 0.23
CA ALA A 725 -37.12 -23.03 1.14
C ALA A 725 -37.59 -24.10 2.14
N PHE A 726 -38.87 -24.10 2.52
CA PHE A 726 -39.45 -25.14 3.39
C PHE A 726 -39.94 -26.35 2.60
N ILE A 727 -40.59 -26.13 1.46
CA ILE A 727 -41.08 -27.20 0.58
C ILE A 727 -39.92 -28.06 0.06
N ASP A 728 -38.77 -27.44 -0.21
CA ASP A 728 -37.58 -28.13 -0.73
C ASP A 728 -36.97 -29.16 0.25
N VAL A 729 -37.35 -29.11 1.54
CA VAL A 729 -36.79 -29.97 2.60
C VAL A 729 -37.84 -30.72 3.44
N ILE A 730 -39.05 -30.15 3.61
CA ILE A 730 -40.12 -30.74 4.42
C ILE A 730 -40.97 -31.68 3.56
N ASP A 731 -40.96 -32.95 3.92
CA ASP A 731 -41.93 -33.95 3.49
C ASP A 731 -43.11 -33.94 4.49
N ASP A 732 -44.26 -33.43 4.03
CA ASP A 732 -45.41 -33.09 4.88
C ASP A 732 -45.92 -34.31 5.67
N GLY A 733 -45.89 -34.20 6.99
CA GLY A 733 -46.29 -35.27 7.91
C GLY A 733 -45.20 -36.30 8.23
N VAL A 734 -44.02 -36.20 7.62
CA VAL A 734 -42.89 -37.11 7.87
C VAL A 734 -41.83 -36.45 8.74
N ASN A 735 -41.27 -35.32 8.29
CA ASN A 735 -40.19 -34.61 8.97
C ASN A 735 -40.55 -33.14 9.31
N GLY A 736 -41.77 -32.72 9.00
CA GLY A 736 -42.33 -31.43 9.34
C GLY A 736 -43.75 -31.32 8.82
N TYR A 737 -44.36 -30.16 8.99
CA TYR A 737 -45.68 -29.85 8.43
C TYR A 737 -45.64 -28.54 7.66
N ILE A 738 -46.30 -28.48 6.51
CA ILE A 738 -46.49 -27.27 5.70
C ILE A 738 -47.94 -26.79 5.82
N ALA A 739 -48.20 -25.60 6.34
CA ALA A 739 -49.57 -25.09 6.50
C ALA A 739 -49.77 -23.83 5.65
N SER A 740 -50.69 -23.89 4.69
CA SER A 740 -50.95 -22.85 3.70
C SER A 740 -52.05 -21.86 4.08
N ASP A 741 -52.87 -22.19 5.07
CA ASP A 741 -53.92 -21.33 5.58
C ASP A 741 -54.18 -21.57 7.08
N GLN A 742 -55.00 -20.73 7.69
CA GLN A 742 -55.33 -20.80 9.11
C GLN A 742 -55.94 -22.16 9.50
N VAL A 743 -56.73 -22.80 8.64
CA VAL A 743 -57.34 -24.10 8.92
C VAL A 743 -56.26 -25.16 9.02
N GLU A 744 -55.34 -25.20 8.05
CA GLU A 744 -54.23 -26.14 8.07
C GLU A 744 -53.28 -25.89 9.25
N TRP A 745 -53.00 -24.63 9.59
CA TRP A 745 -52.21 -24.28 10.77
C TRP A 745 -52.84 -24.85 12.04
N PHE A 746 -54.15 -24.67 12.21
CA PHE A 746 -54.89 -25.20 13.35
C PHE A 746 -54.87 -26.74 13.38
N ASP A 747 -55.16 -27.39 12.26
CA ASP A 747 -55.24 -28.86 12.18
C ASP A 747 -53.88 -29.51 12.45
N LYS A 748 -52.80 -28.98 11.85
CA LYS A 748 -51.45 -29.53 12.00
C LYS A 748 -50.88 -29.28 13.40
N LEU A 749 -51.10 -28.10 13.97
CA LEU A 749 -50.75 -27.83 15.38
C LEU A 749 -51.53 -28.73 16.33
N THR A 750 -52.84 -28.94 16.10
CA THR A 750 -53.68 -29.80 16.95
C THR A 750 -53.20 -31.27 16.90
N LYS A 751 -52.85 -31.78 15.71
CA LYS A 751 -52.26 -33.13 15.58
C LYS A 751 -50.98 -33.27 16.40
N LEU A 752 -50.10 -32.28 16.31
CA LEU A 752 -48.87 -32.27 17.10
C LEU A 752 -49.16 -32.12 18.58
N VAL A 753 -50.15 -31.34 19.04
CA VAL A 753 -50.51 -31.23 20.47
C VAL A 753 -51.09 -32.54 21.01
N CYS A 754 -51.95 -33.22 20.25
CA CYS A 754 -52.68 -34.40 20.71
C CYS A 754 -51.87 -35.71 20.67
N CYS A 755 -50.84 -35.81 19.81
CA CYS A 755 -50.11 -37.06 19.61
C CYS A 755 -48.61 -36.93 19.88
N GLU A 756 -48.16 -37.45 21.03
CA GLU A 756 -46.74 -37.45 21.40
C GLU A 756 -45.88 -38.28 20.45
N GLN A 757 -46.37 -39.44 20.02
CA GLN A 757 -45.64 -40.32 19.08
C GLN A 757 -45.34 -39.59 17.77
N THR A 758 -46.34 -38.90 17.20
CA THR A 758 -46.16 -38.10 15.99
C THR A 758 -45.13 -36.98 16.19
N ARG A 759 -45.12 -36.30 17.34
CA ARG A 759 -44.09 -35.29 17.65
C ARG A 759 -42.68 -35.90 17.67
N GLN A 760 -42.51 -37.05 18.32
CA GLN A 760 -41.21 -37.71 18.47
C GLN A 760 -40.68 -38.25 17.14
N ASP A 761 -41.52 -38.96 16.38
CA ASP A 761 -41.14 -39.51 15.08
C ASP A 761 -40.76 -38.40 14.09
N MET A 762 -41.57 -37.34 14.03
CA MET A 762 -41.31 -36.19 13.17
C MET A 762 -40.02 -35.48 13.55
N ALA A 763 -39.76 -35.28 14.84
CA ALA A 763 -38.52 -34.67 15.32
C ALA A 763 -37.27 -35.49 14.96
N ILE A 764 -37.34 -36.82 15.04
CA ILE A 764 -36.24 -37.72 14.69
C ILE A 764 -36.00 -37.70 13.17
N ASN A 765 -37.07 -37.73 12.37
CA ASN A 765 -36.98 -37.65 10.92
C ASN A 765 -36.40 -36.29 10.49
N ALA A 766 -36.89 -35.18 11.06
CA ALA A 766 -36.37 -33.82 10.82
C ALA A 766 -34.88 -33.73 11.09
N ASN A 767 -34.45 -34.19 12.28
CA ASN A 767 -33.05 -34.23 12.67
C ASN A 767 -32.20 -35.05 11.68
N THR A 768 -32.68 -36.22 11.29
CA THR A 768 -31.97 -37.11 10.36
C THR A 768 -31.84 -36.47 8.97
N THR A 769 -32.93 -35.92 8.42
CA THR A 769 -32.93 -35.21 7.14
C THR A 769 -31.96 -34.03 7.16
N VAL A 770 -32.04 -33.19 8.20
CA VAL A 770 -31.24 -31.96 8.30
C VAL A 770 -29.75 -32.29 8.46
N LEU A 771 -29.40 -33.25 9.32
CA LEU A 771 -28.00 -33.67 9.50
C LEU A 771 -27.43 -34.30 8.22
N ALA A 772 -28.23 -35.04 7.44
CA ALA A 772 -27.78 -35.61 6.18
C ALA A 772 -27.54 -34.54 5.10
N ARG A 773 -28.39 -33.51 5.04
CA ARG A 773 -28.37 -32.51 3.97
C ARG A 773 -27.47 -31.30 4.27
N TYR A 774 -27.57 -30.71 5.46
CA TYR A 774 -27.04 -29.37 5.78
C TYR A 774 -25.71 -29.35 6.54
N ASN A 775 -25.11 -30.51 6.81
CA ASN A 775 -23.75 -30.55 7.36
C ASN A 775 -22.74 -29.97 6.35
N THR A 776 -21.62 -29.46 6.86
CA THR A 776 -20.58 -28.77 6.07
C THR A 776 -20.05 -29.61 4.90
N GLU A 777 -19.79 -30.89 5.12
CA GLU A 777 -19.26 -31.77 4.09
C GLU A 777 -20.29 -32.03 2.97
N SER A 778 -21.56 -32.21 3.33
CA SER A 778 -22.65 -32.41 2.37
C SER A 778 -22.82 -31.18 1.47
N ILE A 779 -22.98 -29.98 2.05
CA ILE A 779 -23.16 -28.74 1.27
C ILE A 779 -21.92 -28.45 0.43
N ALA A 780 -20.72 -28.63 0.98
CA ALA A 780 -19.47 -28.46 0.24
C ALA A 780 -19.43 -29.37 -1.00
N ASN A 781 -19.69 -30.66 -0.85
CA ASN A 781 -19.58 -31.62 -1.95
C ASN A 781 -20.73 -31.55 -2.96
N THR A 782 -21.95 -31.26 -2.51
CA THR A 782 -23.15 -31.34 -3.37
C THR A 782 -23.51 -30.00 -4.02
N GLN A 783 -23.21 -28.87 -3.37
CA GLN A 783 -23.64 -27.54 -3.83
C GLN A 783 -22.46 -26.62 -4.15
N LEU A 784 -21.43 -26.56 -3.30
CA LEU A 784 -20.29 -25.67 -3.55
C LEU A 784 -19.33 -26.24 -4.61
N MET A 785 -19.07 -27.55 -4.60
CA MET A 785 -18.17 -28.19 -5.56
C MET A 785 -18.58 -27.92 -7.03
N PRO A 786 -19.86 -28.05 -7.44
CA PRO A 786 -20.29 -27.65 -8.79
C PRO A 786 -19.94 -26.21 -9.19
N ILE A 787 -19.85 -25.28 -8.23
CA ILE A 787 -19.54 -23.87 -8.47
C ILE A 787 -18.03 -23.69 -8.76
N VAL A 788 -17.16 -24.40 -8.05
CA VAL A 788 -15.71 -24.18 -8.09
C VAL A 788 -14.93 -25.23 -8.89
N ARG A 789 -15.54 -26.37 -9.23
CA ARG A 789 -14.88 -27.52 -9.88
C ARG A 789 -14.15 -27.15 -11.16
N ASP A 790 -14.77 -26.33 -12.01
CA ASP A 790 -14.20 -25.95 -13.31
C ASP A 790 -13.01 -24.99 -13.18
N TYR A 791 -12.80 -24.45 -11.98
CA TYR A 791 -11.68 -23.57 -11.64
C TYR A 791 -10.62 -24.25 -10.76
N SER A 792 -10.75 -25.58 -10.59
CA SER A 792 -9.68 -26.43 -10.07
C SER A 792 -8.84 -26.94 -11.22
N CYS A 793 -7.58 -26.52 -11.29
CA CYS A 793 -6.64 -27.00 -12.30
C CYS A 793 -5.61 -27.96 -11.68
N ILE A 794 -5.27 -29.02 -12.42
CA ILE A 794 -4.14 -29.87 -12.09
C ILE A 794 -2.95 -29.38 -12.92
N LYS A 795 -1.82 -29.20 -12.26
CA LYS A 795 -0.55 -28.88 -12.90
C LYS A 795 -0.19 -29.95 -13.94
N THR A 796 -0.02 -29.56 -15.21
CA THR A 796 0.27 -30.49 -16.32
C THR A 796 1.72 -30.40 -16.84
N LYS A 797 2.40 -29.29 -16.57
CA LYS A 797 3.79 -29.02 -16.98
C LYS A 797 4.63 -28.61 -15.78
N PRO A 798 5.97 -28.81 -15.83
CA PRO A 798 6.84 -28.30 -14.80
C PRO A 798 6.82 -26.77 -14.78
N ARG A 799 6.71 -26.21 -13.58
CA ARG A 799 6.58 -24.76 -13.34
C ARG A 799 7.87 -24.21 -12.78
N ILE A 800 8.41 -23.19 -13.45
CA ILE A 800 9.63 -22.52 -13.06
C ILE A 800 9.27 -21.10 -12.62
N VAL A 801 9.60 -20.72 -11.39
CA VAL A 801 9.52 -19.32 -10.97
C VAL A 801 10.89 -18.66 -11.08
N VAL A 802 10.95 -17.53 -11.75
CA VAL A 802 12.19 -16.79 -11.98
C VAL A 802 12.15 -15.49 -11.20
N PHE A 803 13.14 -15.28 -10.34
CA PHE A 803 13.33 -13.99 -9.65
C PHE A 803 14.29 -13.14 -10.45
N ASN A 804 13.91 -11.89 -10.74
CA ASN A 804 14.79 -10.95 -11.43
C ASN A 804 14.37 -9.51 -11.09
N VAL A 805 15.30 -8.65 -10.66
CA VAL A 805 14.99 -7.28 -10.21
C VAL A 805 14.20 -6.47 -11.24
N PHE A 806 14.59 -6.55 -12.51
CA PHE A 806 13.92 -5.84 -13.60
C PHE A 806 13.50 -6.81 -14.69
N TYR A 807 12.24 -6.68 -15.10
CA TYR A 807 11.64 -7.38 -16.23
C TYR A 807 10.85 -6.38 -17.07
N SER A 808 10.50 -6.74 -18.30
CA SER A 808 9.75 -5.86 -19.20
C SER A 808 8.50 -5.28 -18.52
N PRO A 809 8.24 -3.96 -18.67
CA PRO A 809 8.88 -3.02 -19.62
C PRO A 809 10.17 -2.37 -19.11
N ARG A 810 10.65 -2.72 -17.92
CA ARG A 810 11.78 -2.06 -17.25
C ARG A 810 13.10 -2.82 -17.42
N SER A 811 13.17 -3.83 -18.28
CA SER A 811 14.42 -4.54 -18.56
C SER A 811 15.47 -3.60 -19.14
N PHE A 812 16.59 -3.39 -18.44
CA PHE A 812 17.72 -2.63 -18.93
C PHE A 812 19.04 -3.29 -18.55
N GLY A 813 19.97 -3.36 -19.51
CA GLY A 813 21.28 -3.97 -19.30
C GLY A 813 21.34 -5.46 -19.58
N GLY A 814 22.56 -6.00 -19.61
CA GLY A 814 22.83 -7.33 -20.16
C GLY A 814 22.17 -8.47 -19.38
N ALA A 815 22.30 -8.49 -18.06
CA ALA A 815 21.81 -9.60 -17.23
C ALA A 815 20.28 -9.75 -17.23
N THR A 816 19.54 -8.64 -17.23
CA THR A 816 18.07 -8.66 -17.23
C THR A 816 17.51 -9.01 -18.60
N ILE A 817 18.16 -8.54 -19.69
CA ILE A 817 17.77 -8.87 -21.07
C ILE A 817 17.99 -10.36 -21.34
N VAL A 818 19.15 -10.91 -20.94
CA VAL A 818 19.46 -12.32 -21.11
C VAL A 818 18.41 -13.19 -20.42
N THR A 819 18.09 -12.88 -19.16
CA THR A 819 17.06 -13.59 -18.39
C THR A 819 15.70 -13.54 -19.08
N GLU A 820 15.28 -12.37 -19.58
CA GLU A 820 14.03 -12.22 -20.32
C GLU A 820 13.98 -13.07 -21.60
N GLN A 821 15.06 -13.10 -22.40
CA GLN A 821 15.10 -13.90 -23.63
C GLN A 821 15.07 -15.40 -23.34
N ILE A 822 15.82 -15.86 -22.33
CA ILE A 822 15.80 -17.26 -21.89
C ILE A 822 14.40 -17.66 -21.45
N ASN A 823 13.74 -16.86 -20.61
CA ASN A 823 12.40 -17.16 -20.09
C ASN A 823 11.38 -17.33 -21.23
N LYS A 824 11.42 -16.45 -22.23
CA LYS A 824 10.55 -16.52 -23.42
C LYS A 824 10.79 -17.79 -24.22
N LEU A 825 12.05 -18.16 -24.44
CA LEU A 825 12.40 -19.35 -25.20
C LEU A 825 12.06 -20.64 -24.44
N LEU A 826 12.28 -20.70 -23.13
CA LEU A 826 11.89 -21.82 -22.27
C LEU A 826 10.37 -22.04 -22.32
N GLN A 827 9.58 -20.98 -22.13
CA GLN A 827 8.11 -21.00 -22.21
C GLN A 827 7.63 -21.50 -23.58
N LYS A 828 8.26 -21.02 -24.66
CA LYS A 828 7.82 -21.30 -26.03
C LYS A 828 8.27 -22.65 -26.58
N HIS A 829 9.46 -23.13 -26.21
CA HIS A 829 10.13 -24.23 -26.92
C HIS A 829 10.48 -25.45 -26.05
N LYS A 830 10.46 -25.34 -24.72
CA LYS A 830 10.93 -26.42 -23.83
C LYS A 830 9.85 -27.06 -22.96
N GLY A 831 8.59 -26.63 -23.09
CA GLY A 831 7.46 -27.26 -22.40
C GLY A 831 7.34 -26.91 -20.92
N TYR A 832 8.03 -25.85 -20.47
CA TYR A 832 7.90 -25.29 -19.12
C TYR A 832 6.80 -24.24 -19.04
N GLU A 833 6.24 -24.07 -17.85
CA GLU A 833 5.44 -22.91 -17.47
C GLU A 833 6.31 -21.96 -16.64
N VAL A 834 6.76 -20.86 -17.25
CA VAL A 834 7.66 -19.88 -16.64
C VAL A 834 6.85 -18.72 -16.07
N TYR A 835 7.10 -18.43 -14.79
CA TYR A 835 6.54 -17.28 -14.07
C TYR A 835 7.67 -16.38 -13.60
N VAL A 836 7.46 -15.07 -13.60
CA VAL A 836 8.49 -14.12 -13.17
C VAL A 836 8.01 -13.32 -11.96
N VAL A 837 8.89 -13.14 -10.98
CA VAL A 837 8.72 -12.17 -9.90
C VAL A 837 9.75 -11.07 -10.07
N THR A 838 9.28 -9.82 -10.19
CA THR A 838 10.11 -8.64 -10.47
C THR A 838 9.75 -7.47 -9.57
N THR A 839 10.60 -6.43 -9.53
CA THR A 839 10.29 -5.18 -8.82
C THR A 839 9.56 -4.16 -9.72
N LEU A 840 8.70 -3.36 -9.11
CA LEU A 840 8.04 -2.19 -9.69
C LEU A 840 8.31 -0.94 -8.82
N PRO A 841 8.23 0.28 -9.36
CA PRO A 841 8.34 1.48 -8.55
C PRO A 841 7.04 1.69 -7.75
N VAL A 842 7.16 2.26 -6.55
CA VAL A 842 6.00 2.70 -5.75
C VAL A 842 5.51 4.05 -6.26
N ASP A 843 4.19 4.19 -6.44
CA ASP A 843 3.53 5.43 -6.84
C ASP A 843 2.10 5.53 -6.25
N ASP A 844 1.31 6.52 -6.68
CA ASP A 844 -0.06 6.76 -6.17
C ASP A 844 -1.02 5.58 -6.42
N ALA A 845 -0.73 4.73 -7.42
CA ALA A 845 -1.54 3.57 -7.79
C ALA A 845 -0.97 2.25 -7.28
N LEU A 846 0.35 2.12 -7.14
CA LEU A 846 1.05 0.90 -6.70
C LEU A 846 1.66 1.12 -5.31
N ARG A 847 1.03 0.52 -4.28
CA ARG A 847 1.52 0.58 -2.90
C ARG A 847 2.66 -0.41 -2.68
N ALA A 848 3.53 -0.07 -1.74
CA ALA A 848 4.69 -0.88 -1.40
C ALA A 848 4.28 -2.32 -1.02
N TYR A 849 4.96 -3.29 -1.65
CA TYR A 849 4.85 -4.73 -1.40
C TYR A 849 3.48 -5.35 -1.70
N GLU A 850 2.64 -4.68 -2.48
CA GLU A 850 1.36 -5.19 -2.99
C GLU A 850 1.52 -5.65 -4.45
N PRO A 851 1.70 -6.97 -4.72
CA PRO A 851 1.99 -7.44 -6.06
C PRO A 851 0.84 -7.24 -7.04
N VAL A 852 1.19 -6.93 -8.29
CA VAL A 852 0.25 -6.88 -9.42
C VAL A 852 0.63 -7.92 -10.48
N ARG A 853 -0.37 -8.58 -11.05
CA ARG A 853 -0.17 -9.60 -12.10
C ARG A 853 -0.37 -9.02 -13.51
N TYR A 854 0.55 -9.35 -14.41
CA TYR A 854 0.49 -8.99 -15.83
C TYR A 854 1.21 -10.04 -16.71
N GLU A 855 1.21 -9.84 -18.02
CA GLU A 855 1.85 -10.77 -18.97
C GLU A 855 2.79 -10.03 -19.93
N VAL A 856 3.90 -10.68 -20.29
CA VAL A 856 4.85 -10.24 -21.31
C VAL A 856 5.12 -11.40 -22.27
N GLU A 857 4.66 -11.30 -23.53
CA GLU A 857 4.90 -12.29 -24.60
C GLU A 857 4.63 -13.76 -24.16
N GLY A 858 3.52 -13.99 -23.44
CA GLY A 858 3.12 -15.31 -22.95
C GLY A 858 3.77 -15.76 -21.64
N VAL A 859 4.62 -14.94 -21.01
CA VAL A 859 5.17 -15.17 -19.67
C VAL A 859 4.37 -14.38 -18.64
N THR A 860 3.84 -15.07 -17.63
CA THR A 860 3.10 -14.42 -16.53
C THR A 860 4.09 -13.79 -15.54
N VAL A 861 3.84 -12.53 -15.18
CA VAL A 861 4.72 -11.73 -14.32
C VAL A 861 3.95 -11.21 -13.09
N PHE A 862 4.57 -11.34 -11.93
CA PHE A 862 4.16 -10.72 -10.67
C PHE A 862 5.13 -9.57 -10.36
N GLY A 863 4.68 -8.34 -10.56
CA GLY A 863 5.45 -7.14 -10.25
C GLY A 863 5.17 -6.69 -8.82
N VAL A 864 6.21 -6.67 -7.98
CA VAL A 864 6.11 -6.24 -6.58
C VAL A 864 6.64 -4.81 -6.45
N PRO A 865 5.81 -3.82 -6.07
CA PRO A 865 6.28 -2.46 -5.89
C PRO A 865 7.25 -2.37 -4.69
N VAL A 866 8.48 -1.94 -4.91
CA VAL A 866 9.51 -1.82 -3.87
C VAL A 866 9.91 -0.34 -3.70
N PRO A 867 9.90 0.20 -2.47
CA PRO A 867 10.36 1.57 -2.22
C PRO A 867 11.80 1.79 -2.68
N ASN A 868 12.11 2.98 -3.18
CA ASN A 868 13.47 3.29 -3.68
C ASN A 868 14.56 3.11 -2.62
N GLU A 869 14.25 3.38 -1.36
CA GLU A 869 15.17 3.19 -0.22
C GLU A 869 15.50 1.71 0.05
N ASP A 870 14.59 0.80 -0.32
CA ASP A 870 14.75 -0.64 -0.14
C ASP A 870 15.42 -1.32 -1.34
N MET A 871 15.54 -0.64 -2.49
CA MET A 871 16.15 -1.18 -3.71
C MET A 871 17.62 -1.58 -3.51
N GLU A 872 18.32 -0.95 -2.56
CA GLU A 872 19.72 -1.24 -2.24
C GLU A 872 19.90 -2.32 -1.16
N LEU A 873 18.82 -2.79 -0.54
CA LEU A 873 18.89 -3.79 0.51
C LEU A 873 19.25 -5.17 -0.07
N TYR A 874 20.34 -5.76 0.44
CA TYR A 874 20.67 -7.15 0.10
C TYR A 874 19.73 -8.16 0.78
N ASN A 875 19.17 -7.78 1.94
CA ASN A 875 18.20 -8.56 2.71
C ASN A 875 16.92 -7.73 2.91
N ASN A 876 15.97 -7.89 1.99
CA ASN A 876 14.67 -7.27 2.05
C ASN A 876 13.65 -8.23 2.68
N LYS A 877 13.39 -8.05 3.98
CA LYS A 877 12.45 -8.90 4.73
C LYS A 877 10.99 -8.66 4.34
N SER A 878 10.66 -7.46 3.86
CA SER A 878 9.29 -7.10 3.44
C SER A 878 8.83 -7.85 2.19
N ILE A 879 9.77 -8.38 1.39
CA ILE A 879 9.50 -9.21 0.21
C ILE A 879 9.06 -10.64 0.54
N VAL A 880 9.35 -11.15 1.74
CA VAL A 880 9.09 -12.54 2.11
C VAL A 880 7.59 -12.87 2.01
N LYS A 881 6.73 -12.04 2.60
CA LYS A 881 5.27 -12.27 2.59
C LYS A 881 4.67 -12.28 1.16
N PRO A 882 4.89 -11.26 0.31
CA PRO A 882 4.33 -11.27 -1.05
C PRO A 882 4.88 -12.42 -1.89
N VAL A 883 6.18 -12.74 -1.80
CA VAL A 883 6.75 -13.87 -2.56
C VAL A 883 6.20 -15.20 -2.08
N ALA A 884 6.11 -15.43 -0.76
CA ALA A 884 5.55 -16.66 -0.22
C ALA A 884 4.11 -16.91 -0.71
N LYS A 885 3.29 -15.86 -0.86
CA LYS A 885 1.93 -15.95 -1.41
C LYS A 885 1.95 -16.30 -2.89
N ILE A 886 2.85 -15.72 -3.69
CA ILE A 886 3.01 -16.07 -5.11
C ILE A 886 3.43 -17.55 -5.26
N LEU A 887 4.43 -18.00 -4.51
CA LEU A 887 4.89 -19.39 -4.53
C LEU A 887 3.78 -20.37 -4.13
N GLU A 888 2.91 -19.97 -3.21
CA GLU A 888 1.79 -20.76 -2.73
C GLU A 888 0.70 -21.00 -3.77
N VAL A 889 0.41 -19.99 -4.61
CA VAL A 889 -0.63 -20.08 -5.65
C VAL A 889 -0.09 -20.61 -6.98
N VAL A 890 1.18 -20.30 -7.31
CA VAL A 890 1.84 -20.81 -8.53
C VAL A 890 2.25 -22.28 -8.36
N LYS A 891 2.68 -22.68 -7.15
CA LYS A 891 3.27 -24.00 -6.83
C LYS A 891 4.37 -24.42 -7.82
N PRO A 892 5.47 -23.65 -7.92
CA PRO A 892 6.58 -23.99 -8.82
C PRO A 892 7.30 -25.27 -8.35
N ASP A 893 7.87 -26.02 -9.29
CA ASP A 893 8.75 -27.18 -8.98
C ASP A 893 10.18 -26.71 -8.70
N LEU A 894 10.59 -25.62 -9.35
CA LEU A 894 11.94 -25.09 -9.27
C LEU A 894 11.88 -23.56 -9.32
N ALA A 895 12.76 -22.92 -8.57
CA ALA A 895 13.02 -21.49 -8.67
C ALA A 895 14.38 -21.21 -9.32
N HIS A 896 14.49 -20.13 -10.08
CA HIS A 896 15.76 -19.66 -10.62
C HIS A 896 15.94 -18.17 -10.33
N ALA A 897 16.94 -17.84 -9.53
CA ALA A 897 17.23 -16.47 -9.14
C ALA A 897 18.31 -15.83 -10.01
N HIS A 898 17.97 -14.67 -10.54
CA HIS A 898 18.84 -13.74 -11.25
C HIS A 898 18.75 -12.39 -10.54
N CYS A 899 19.83 -11.60 -10.55
CA CYS A 899 19.87 -10.19 -10.13
C CYS A 899 18.86 -9.84 -9.01
N LEU A 900 19.15 -10.22 -7.76
CA LEU A 900 18.22 -10.09 -6.64
C LEU A 900 18.19 -8.68 -6.01
N GLN A 901 18.72 -7.64 -6.65
CA GLN A 901 18.67 -6.29 -6.10
C GLN A 901 17.20 -5.86 -5.86
N GLY A 902 16.90 -5.18 -4.76
CA GLY A 902 15.55 -4.82 -4.34
C GLY A 902 14.68 -5.99 -3.83
N LEU A 903 14.68 -7.16 -4.48
CA LEU A 903 14.03 -8.38 -3.97
C LEU A 903 14.75 -8.94 -2.72
N GLY A 904 16.09 -8.83 -2.73
CA GLY A 904 17.00 -9.36 -1.74
C GLY A 904 16.96 -10.88 -1.60
N ILE A 905 17.73 -11.40 -0.65
CA ILE A 905 17.71 -12.82 -0.27
C ILE A 905 16.37 -13.26 0.37
N GLY A 906 15.46 -12.33 0.68
CA GLY A 906 14.12 -12.64 1.17
C GLY A 906 13.28 -13.46 0.18
N ALA A 907 13.52 -13.29 -1.12
CA ALA A 907 12.93 -14.16 -2.14
C ALA A 907 13.38 -15.62 -2.00
N LEU A 908 14.67 -15.85 -1.73
CA LEU A 908 15.22 -17.20 -1.52
C LEU A 908 14.79 -17.80 -0.18
N GLN A 909 14.67 -16.98 0.88
CA GLN A 909 14.09 -17.43 2.15
C GLN A 909 12.69 -18.00 1.95
N SER A 910 11.88 -17.36 1.10
CA SER A 910 10.53 -17.83 0.79
C SER A 910 10.53 -19.19 0.08
N CYS A 911 11.54 -19.47 -0.77
CA CYS A 911 11.72 -20.79 -1.37
C CYS A 911 12.08 -21.85 -0.32
N ILE A 912 13.00 -21.53 0.59
CA ILE A 912 13.39 -22.43 1.69
C ILE A 912 12.17 -22.75 2.57
N ASP A 913 11.41 -21.73 2.99
CA ASP A 913 10.24 -21.87 3.86
C ASP A 913 9.13 -22.73 3.22
N LYS A 914 9.05 -22.73 1.88
CA LYS A 914 8.09 -23.52 1.10
C LYS A 914 8.68 -24.83 0.56
N ASN A 915 9.92 -25.18 0.92
CA ASN A 915 10.64 -26.36 0.47
C ASN A 915 10.72 -26.47 -1.08
N ILE A 916 11.05 -25.35 -1.73
CA ILE A 916 11.24 -25.26 -3.19
C ILE A 916 12.73 -25.16 -3.48
N ASN A 917 13.23 -26.09 -4.30
CA ASN A 917 14.61 -26.06 -4.78
C ASN A 917 14.85 -24.80 -5.62
N TYR A 918 16.05 -24.22 -5.51
CA TYR A 918 16.41 -23.05 -6.30
C TYR A 918 17.83 -23.09 -6.84
N ILE A 919 17.96 -22.53 -8.05
CA ILE A 919 19.21 -22.26 -8.75
C ILE A 919 19.52 -20.77 -8.65
N VAL A 920 20.80 -20.40 -8.62
CA VAL A 920 21.23 -19.00 -8.67
C VAL A 920 22.20 -18.77 -9.83
N THR A 921 21.93 -17.81 -10.71
CA THR A 921 22.94 -17.33 -11.66
C THR A 921 23.64 -16.07 -11.12
N VAL A 922 24.97 -16.13 -10.97
CA VAL A 922 25.80 -15.02 -10.46
C VAL A 922 26.26 -14.10 -11.60
N HIS A 923 25.48 -13.05 -11.88
CA HIS A 923 25.75 -12.15 -13.01
C HIS A 923 26.86 -11.11 -12.78
N ASP A 924 27.18 -10.83 -11.52
CA ASP A 924 28.14 -9.81 -11.11
C ASP A 924 28.71 -10.13 -9.71
N ALA A 925 29.53 -9.22 -9.16
CA ALA A 925 30.16 -9.42 -7.87
C ALA A 925 29.25 -9.07 -6.67
N TRP A 926 27.94 -8.89 -6.84
CA TRP A 926 27.01 -8.62 -5.73
C TRP A 926 27.03 -9.72 -4.66
N TRP A 927 27.27 -10.97 -5.04
CA TRP A 927 27.40 -12.07 -4.07
C TRP A 927 28.71 -12.01 -3.27
N LEU A 928 29.76 -11.40 -3.81
CA LEU A 928 31.11 -11.36 -3.26
C LEU A 928 31.44 -10.05 -2.53
N CYS A 929 30.88 -8.93 -3.01
CA CYS A 929 31.31 -7.59 -2.66
C CYS A 929 30.11 -6.69 -2.35
N TYR A 930 30.32 -5.73 -1.44
CA TYR A 930 29.34 -4.67 -1.19
C TYR A 930 29.17 -3.74 -2.40
N LYS A 931 30.27 -3.49 -3.13
CA LYS A 931 30.25 -2.75 -4.39
C LYS A 931 30.05 -3.76 -5.53
N GLN A 932 28.88 -3.74 -6.18
CA GLN A 932 28.46 -4.69 -7.22
C GLN A 932 29.51 -4.96 -8.32
N PHE A 933 30.31 -3.94 -8.67
CA PHE A 933 31.32 -4.04 -9.72
C PHE A 933 32.77 -4.09 -9.20
N MET A 934 32.97 -4.21 -7.87
CA MET A 934 34.28 -4.21 -7.21
C MET A 934 35.15 -2.98 -7.53
N ILE A 935 34.48 -1.84 -7.70
CA ILE A 935 35.12 -0.55 -7.99
C ILE A 935 35.21 0.28 -6.72
N ASP A 936 36.38 0.87 -6.47
CA ASP A 936 36.63 1.76 -5.35
C ASP A 936 36.04 3.16 -5.56
N SER A 937 36.22 4.06 -4.58
CA SER A 937 35.71 5.45 -4.67
C SER A 937 36.41 6.30 -5.75
N LYS A 938 37.53 5.84 -6.31
CA LYS A 938 38.27 6.50 -7.40
C LYS A 938 37.84 5.99 -8.78
N GLY A 939 36.94 5.01 -8.84
CA GLY A 939 36.50 4.44 -10.10
C GLY A 939 37.42 3.34 -10.64
N GLU A 940 38.31 2.79 -9.81
CA GLU A 940 39.25 1.72 -10.18
C GLU A 940 38.84 0.37 -9.60
N PHE A 941 39.17 -0.72 -10.29
CA PHE A 941 39.02 -2.07 -9.76
C PHE A 941 39.86 -2.25 -8.49
N CYS A 942 39.28 -2.85 -7.43
CA CYS A 942 39.92 -2.94 -6.12
C CYS A 942 41.12 -3.91 -6.07
N GLY A 943 41.38 -4.67 -7.13
CA GLY A 943 42.56 -5.52 -7.28
C GLY A 943 42.53 -6.82 -6.46
N GLN A 944 41.35 -7.23 -5.97
CA GLN A 944 41.19 -8.45 -5.18
C GLN A 944 40.53 -9.55 -6.01
N ASP A 945 41.21 -10.67 -6.21
CA ASP A 945 40.59 -11.91 -6.73
C ASP A 945 40.07 -12.78 -5.59
N LYS A 946 40.78 -12.80 -4.45
CA LYS A 946 40.31 -13.38 -3.19
C LYS A 946 39.93 -12.26 -2.22
N ILE A 947 38.66 -12.22 -1.80
CA ILE A 947 38.09 -11.15 -0.99
C ILE A 947 38.65 -11.24 0.44
N ASP A 948 39.40 -10.21 0.83
CA ASP A 948 39.85 -10.00 2.20
C ASP A 948 38.93 -8.97 2.88
N LEU A 949 38.00 -9.46 3.70
CA LEU A 949 37.04 -8.60 4.40
C LEU A 949 37.71 -7.56 5.30
N SER A 950 38.96 -7.77 5.73
CA SER A 950 39.71 -6.78 6.51
C SER A 950 40.06 -5.53 5.69
N LYS A 951 40.32 -5.69 4.39
CA LYS A 951 40.58 -4.59 3.44
C LYS A 951 39.28 -3.91 2.99
N CYS A 952 38.15 -4.60 3.07
CA CYS A 952 36.83 -4.10 2.67
C CYS A 952 36.12 -3.26 3.74
N LYS A 953 36.68 -3.10 4.96
CA LYS A 953 36.06 -2.36 6.07
C LYS A 953 35.69 -0.91 5.73
N ASN A 954 36.44 -0.27 4.83
CA ASN A 954 36.24 1.12 4.44
C ASN A 954 35.36 1.27 3.19
N CYS A 955 34.79 0.18 2.66
CA CYS A 955 33.93 0.22 1.47
C CYS A 955 32.45 0.51 1.80
N THR A 956 32.11 0.73 3.08
CA THR A 956 30.73 0.95 3.58
C THR A 956 30.64 2.23 4.42
N ASP A 957 29.65 3.09 4.16
CA ASP A 957 29.39 4.32 4.93
C ASP A 957 28.58 4.09 6.22
N ASN A 958 28.05 2.87 6.43
CA ASN A 958 27.25 2.46 7.58
C ASN A 958 27.93 1.32 8.36
N GLN A 959 27.90 1.40 9.70
CA GLN A 959 28.54 0.50 10.68
C GLN A 959 28.04 -0.97 10.69
N LYS A 960 27.54 -1.54 9.58
CA LYS A 960 27.27 -2.99 9.50
C LYS A 960 28.56 -3.72 9.14
N THR A 961 29.03 -4.60 10.01
CA THR A 961 30.24 -5.39 9.80
C THR A 961 30.14 -6.23 8.51
N PRO A 962 31.04 -6.05 7.52
CA PRO A 962 31.07 -6.81 6.26
C PRO A 962 31.01 -8.33 6.41
N SER A 963 31.39 -8.87 7.58
CA SER A 963 31.33 -10.30 7.92
C SER A 963 29.91 -10.88 8.00
N LEU A 964 28.91 -10.11 8.42
CA LEU A 964 27.54 -10.63 8.56
C LEU A 964 26.89 -10.84 7.19
N ARG A 965 27.00 -9.83 6.30
CA ARG A 965 26.51 -9.92 4.92
C ARG A 965 27.13 -11.10 4.18
N ASP A 966 28.45 -11.24 4.26
CA ASP A 966 29.18 -12.33 3.61
C ASP A 966 28.69 -13.70 4.12
N ALA A 967 28.54 -13.86 5.44
CA ALA A 967 28.02 -15.10 6.03
C ALA A 967 26.58 -15.42 5.56
N GLU A 968 25.69 -14.43 5.51
CA GLU A 968 24.31 -14.60 5.04
C GLU A 968 24.27 -14.98 3.55
N LEU A 969 24.92 -14.22 2.67
CA LEU A 969 24.90 -14.51 1.23
C LEU A 969 25.49 -15.89 0.90
N ARG A 970 26.57 -16.28 1.58
CA ARG A 970 27.15 -17.64 1.46
C ARG A 970 26.18 -18.71 1.92
N HIS A 971 25.42 -18.47 2.98
CA HIS A 971 24.43 -19.44 3.46
C HIS A 971 23.39 -19.74 2.36
N TYR A 972 22.85 -18.70 1.70
CA TYR A 972 21.89 -18.90 0.62
C TYR A 972 22.51 -19.51 -0.64
N LEU A 973 23.74 -19.15 -1.02
CA LEU A 973 24.39 -19.85 -2.15
C LEU A 973 24.64 -21.32 -1.83
N LYS A 974 25.10 -21.66 -0.62
CA LYS A 974 25.31 -23.07 -0.21
C LYS A 974 24.03 -23.92 -0.20
N ASN A 975 22.88 -23.31 0.00
CA ASN A 975 21.58 -23.98 -0.04
C ASN A 975 20.99 -24.07 -1.46
N ALA A 976 21.55 -23.35 -2.45
CA ALA A 976 21.14 -23.50 -3.84
C ALA A 976 21.50 -24.91 -4.32
N CYS A 977 20.63 -25.54 -5.13
CA CYS A 977 20.94 -26.85 -5.69
C CYS A 977 22.05 -26.77 -6.75
N GLU A 978 22.12 -25.65 -7.46
CA GLU A 978 23.15 -25.32 -8.45
C GLU A 978 23.42 -23.81 -8.44
N VAL A 979 24.68 -23.44 -8.69
CA VAL A 979 25.07 -22.04 -8.89
C VAL A 979 25.74 -21.90 -10.25
N LEU A 980 25.13 -21.10 -11.11
CA LEU A 980 25.55 -20.88 -12.49
C LEU A 980 26.36 -19.60 -12.62
N ALA A 981 27.39 -19.63 -13.45
CA ALA A 981 28.19 -18.47 -13.80
C ALA A 981 28.14 -18.20 -15.31
N PRO A 982 28.03 -16.92 -15.74
CA PRO A 982 27.94 -16.59 -17.16
C PRO A 982 29.25 -16.80 -17.92
N SER A 983 30.38 -16.99 -17.22
CA SER A 983 31.72 -17.16 -17.80
C SER A 983 32.61 -18.01 -16.91
N SER A 984 33.70 -18.55 -17.47
CA SER A 984 34.72 -19.25 -16.70
C SER A 984 35.37 -18.32 -15.68
N TYR A 985 35.66 -17.07 -16.05
CA TYR A 985 36.20 -16.06 -15.15
C TYR A 985 35.31 -15.84 -13.92
N THR A 986 33.98 -15.75 -14.11
CA THR A 986 33.06 -15.53 -13.00
C THR A 986 32.97 -16.78 -12.12
N ALA A 987 32.98 -17.98 -12.70
CA ALA A 987 33.01 -19.24 -11.96
C ALA A 987 34.28 -19.32 -11.10
N GLU A 988 35.46 -19.13 -11.71
CA GLU A 988 36.76 -19.15 -11.02
C GLU A 988 36.82 -18.11 -9.90
N LEU A 989 36.32 -16.89 -10.12
CA LEU A 989 36.29 -15.85 -9.11
C LEU A 989 35.45 -16.27 -7.89
N HIS A 990 34.28 -16.88 -8.09
CA HIS A 990 33.44 -17.34 -6.99
C HIS A 990 34.00 -18.60 -6.30
N ASP A 991 34.61 -19.51 -7.07
CA ASP A 991 35.25 -20.73 -6.58
C ASP A 991 36.49 -20.41 -5.71
N LEU A 992 37.35 -19.48 -6.14
CA LEU A 992 38.48 -18.97 -5.37
C LEU A 992 38.05 -18.41 -4.00
N ASN A 993 36.83 -17.88 -3.95
CA ASN A 993 36.21 -17.35 -2.74
C ASN A 993 35.38 -18.38 -1.97
N ASN A 994 35.27 -19.64 -2.41
CA ASN A 994 34.50 -20.71 -1.77
C ASN A 994 33.03 -20.31 -1.50
N MET A 995 32.38 -19.69 -2.49
CA MET A 995 30.98 -19.25 -2.36
C MET A 995 29.98 -20.41 -2.34
N HIS A 996 30.34 -21.53 -2.97
CA HIS A 996 29.52 -22.73 -3.08
C HIS A 996 30.35 -23.99 -2.74
N PRO A 997 29.75 -25.09 -2.22
CA PRO A 997 30.50 -26.30 -1.85
C PRO A 997 31.06 -27.08 -3.05
N LYS A 998 30.45 -26.93 -4.23
CA LYS A 998 30.91 -27.50 -5.50
C LYS A 998 31.39 -26.37 -6.42
N PRO A 999 32.34 -26.63 -7.34
CA PRO A 999 32.71 -25.69 -8.39
C PRO A 999 31.47 -25.19 -9.14
N LEU A 1000 31.42 -23.89 -9.45
CA LEU A 1000 30.31 -23.30 -10.16
C LEU A 1000 30.20 -23.85 -11.59
N THR A 1001 28.98 -24.08 -12.05
CA THR A 1001 28.71 -24.54 -13.41
C THR A 1001 28.70 -23.36 -14.37
N VAL A 1002 29.48 -23.43 -15.47
CA VAL A 1002 29.50 -22.37 -16.48
C VAL A 1002 28.32 -22.54 -17.43
N ASP A 1003 27.38 -21.58 -17.40
CA ASP A 1003 26.29 -21.44 -18.37
C ASP A 1003 26.48 -20.12 -19.11
N ARG A 1004 27.10 -20.18 -20.30
CA ARG A 1004 27.49 -18.97 -21.03
C ARG A 1004 26.27 -18.19 -21.48
N ASN A 1005 26.25 -16.89 -21.21
CA ASN A 1005 25.17 -16.03 -21.69
C ASN A 1005 25.09 -16.04 -23.21
N GLY A 1006 23.90 -16.28 -23.74
CA GLY A 1006 23.61 -16.22 -25.16
C GLY A 1006 23.48 -14.79 -25.67
N ILE A 1007 23.71 -14.61 -26.96
CA ILE A 1007 23.32 -13.41 -27.72
C ILE A 1007 22.26 -13.75 -28.78
N LEU A 1008 21.62 -12.73 -29.35
CA LEU A 1008 20.81 -12.91 -30.55
C LEU A 1008 21.68 -13.24 -31.76
N MET A 1009 21.29 -14.27 -32.49
CA MET A 1009 21.87 -14.58 -33.79
C MET A 1009 21.59 -13.43 -34.77
N PRO A 1010 22.58 -13.02 -35.60
CA PRO A 1010 22.35 -12.05 -36.68
C PRO A 1010 21.21 -12.50 -37.60
N LYS A 1011 20.35 -11.57 -38.06
CA LYS A 1011 19.19 -11.91 -38.92
C LYS A 1011 19.59 -12.48 -40.28
N ALA A 1012 20.77 -12.13 -40.77
CA ALA A 1012 21.37 -12.63 -42.01
C ALA A 1012 22.87 -12.84 -41.82
N SER A 1013 23.49 -13.62 -42.71
CA SER A 1013 24.96 -13.72 -42.76
C SER A 1013 25.53 -12.36 -43.18
N ILE A 1014 26.10 -11.63 -42.23
CA ILE A 1014 26.71 -10.31 -42.48
C ILE A 1014 28.08 -10.54 -43.11
N VAL A 1015 28.18 -10.25 -44.40
CA VAL A 1015 29.46 -10.22 -45.13
C VAL A 1015 29.99 -8.80 -45.09
N LYS A 1016 31.06 -8.56 -44.33
CA LYS A 1016 31.76 -7.27 -44.32
C LYS A 1016 32.82 -7.24 -45.39
N LYS A 1017 32.86 -6.13 -46.14
CA LYS A 1017 33.89 -5.87 -47.15
C LYS A 1017 34.66 -4.62 -46.78
N PHE A 1018 35.98 -4.68 -46.91
CA PHE A 1018 36.81 -3.51 -46.70
C PHE A 1018 36.58 -2.46 -47.80
N ASP A 1019 36.16 -1.25 -47.42
CA ASP A 1019 35.78 -0.17 -48.34
C ASP A 1019 36.88 0.90 -48.52
N GLY A 1020 38.06 0.69 -47.90
CA GLY A 1020 39.18 1.62 -47.93
C GLY A 1020 39.18 2.66 -46.80
N SER A 1021 38.18 2.63 -45.91
CA SER A 1021 38.11 3.39 -44.66
C SER A 1021 37.91 2.46 -43.45
N ILE A 1022 38.12 2.97 -42.23
CA ILE A 1022 37.98 2.18 -40.99
C ILE A 1022 37.13 2.98 -40.00
N THR A 1023 36.00 2.41 -39.60
CA THR A 1023 35.10 3.02 -38.61
C THR A 1023 35.19 2.31 -37.28
N PHE A 1024 35.61 3.03 -36.24
CA PHE A 1024 35.63 2.54 -34.87
C PHE A 1024 34.31 2.86 -34.17
N GLY A 1025 33.72 1.90 -33.48
CA GLY A 1025 32.55 2.06 -32.63
C GLY A 1025 32.93 2.01 -31.15
N TYR A 1026 32.30 2.85 -30.33
CA TYR A 1026 32.34 2.72 -28.87
C TYR A 1026 30.92 2.63 -28.32
N VAL A 1027 30.66 1.56 -27.58
CA VAL A 1027 29.35 1.27 -26.99
C VAL A 1027 29.50 1.28 -25.47
N GLY A 1028 29.19 2.42 -24.85
CA GLY A 1028 29.26 2.61 -23.41
C GLY A 1028 28.76 3.99 -23.01
N GLY A 1029 28.10 4.08 -21.85
CA GLY A 1029 27.68 5.38 -21.31
C GLY A 1029 28.89 6.29 -21.05
N ASN A 1030 28.66 7.61 -21.01
CA ASN A 1030 29.69 8.60 -20.67
C ASN A 1030 30.05 8.52 -19.18
N THR A 1031 30.78 7.46 -18.81
CA THR A 1031 31.18 7.14 -17.45
C THR A 1031 32.63 6.69 -17.46
N PRO A 1032 33.45 7.13 -16.48
CA PRO A 1032 34.85 6.72 -16.39
C PRO A 1032 35.02 5.20 -16.35
N ILE A 1033 34.11 4.48 -15.69
CA ILE A 1033 34.14 3.02 -15.53
C ILE A 1033 34.17 2.29 -16.88
N LYS A 1034 33.45 2.79 -17.89
CA LYS A 1034 33.40 2.21 -19.23
C LYS A 1034 34.55 2.68 -20.14
N GLY A 1035 35.42 3.57 -19.64
CA GLY A 1035 36.59 4.07 -20.35
C GLY A 1035 36.29 5.12 -21.42
N SER A 1036 35.16 5.84 -21.33
CA SER A 1036 34.80 6.87 -22.32
C SER A 1036 35.87 7.96 -22.43
N ASP A 1037 36.50 8.34 -21.31
CA ASP A 1037 37.57 9.33 -21.29
C ASP A 1037 38.85 8.82 -21.97
N LEU A 1038 39.14 7.52 -21.88
CA LEU A 1038 40.28 6.89 -22.57
C LEU A 1038 40.07 6.87 -24.08
N VAL A 1039 38.86 6.54 -24.53
CA VAL A 1039 38.50 6.55 -25.97
C VAL A 1039 38.68 7.93 -26.56
N LEU A 1040 38.11 8.95 -25.93
CA LEU A 1040 38.17 10.33 -26.42
C LEU A 1040 39.62 10.84 -26.51
N LYS A 1041 40.44 10.56 -25.49
CA LYS A 1041 41.87 10.94 -25.47
C LYS A 1041 42.71 10.16 -26.47
N ALA A 1042 42.44 8.87 -26.66
CA ALA A 1042 43.16 8.06 -27.64
C ALA A 1042 42.87 8.57 -29.06
N PHE A 1043 41.59 8.82 -29.38
CA PHE A 1043 41.20 9.29 -30.71
C PHE A 1043 41.59 10.72 -31.02
N SER A 1044 41.74 11.61 -30.03
CA SER A 1044 42.28 12.95 -30.29
C SER A 1044 43.71 12.94 -30.82
N ASN A 1045 44.46 11.86 -30.60
CA ASN A 1045 45.84 11.70 -31.05
C ASN A 1045 45.95 10.90 -32.37
N VAL A 1046 44.86 10.30 -32.86
CA VAL A 1046 44.85 9.53 -34.11
C VAL A 1046 44.85 10.49 -35.30
N ASN A 1047 45.98 10.56 -36.02
CA ASN A 1047 46.13 11.41 -37.19
C ASN A 1047 46.04 10.59 -38.50
N ASN A 1048 44.87 10.00 -38.76
CA ASN A 1048 44.58 9.27 -40.00
C ASN A 1048 43.23 9.73 -40.59
N SER A 1049 43.25 10.27 -41.82
CA SER A 1049 42.06 10.81 -42.48
C SER A 1049 41.03 9.76 -42.90
N LYS A 1050 41.39 8.47 -42.88
CA LYS A 1050 40.54 7.32 -43.20
C LYS A 1050 39.99 6.62 -41.97
N ALA A 1051 40.36 7.05 -40.76
CA ALA A 1051 39.82 6.54 -39.50
C ALA A 1051 38.64 7.42 -39.03
N PHE A 1052 37.53 6.78 -38.66
CA PHE A 1052 36.31 7.43 -38.17
C PHE A 1052 35.95 6.87 -36.79
N LEU A 1053 35.31 7.68 -35.94
CA LEU A 1053 34.79 7.26 -34.65
C LEU A 1053 33.27 7.44 -34.57
N LYS A 1054 32.56 6.40 -34.15
CA LYS A 1054 31.12 6.38 -33.84
C LYS A 1054 30.94 6.08 -32.36
N ILE A 1055 30.37 7.03 -31.63
CA ILE A 1055 30.08 6.90 -30.20
C ILE A 1055 28.58 6.65 -30.04
N VAL A 1056 28.20 5.56 -29.40
CA VAL A 1056 26.79 5.30 -29.05
C VAL A 1056 26.45 6.07 -27.78
N ASP A 1057 25.43 6.93 -27.86
CA ASP A 1057 24.87 7.63 -26.72
C ASP A 1057 23.42 7.22 -26.48
N ASN A 1058 23.23 6.31 -25.53
CA ASN A 1058 21.91 5.78 -25.17
C ASN A 1058 20.97 6.87 -24.62
N MET A 1059 21.48 8.01 -24.13
CA MET A 1059 20.64 9.10 -23.66
C MET A 1059 19.89 9.80 -24.80
N ILE A 1060 20.36 9.68 -26.05
CA ILE A 1060 19.71 10.29 -27.23
C ILE A 1060 18.31 9.73 -27.45
N ASN A 1061 18.13 8.44 -27.21
CA ASN A 1061 16.80 7.80 -27.29
C ASN A 1061 15.83 8.33 -26.24
N LEU A 1062 16.36 8.85 -25.13
CA LEU A 1062 15.61 9.53 -24.07
C LEU A 1062 15.53 11.05 -24.31
N GLY A 1063 15.96 11.50 -25.50
CA GLY A 1063 15.98 12.89 -25.92
C GLY A 1063 17.14 13.71 -25.38
N HIS A 1064 18.06 13.16 -24.60
CA HIS A 1064 19.20 13.84 -23.97
C HIS A 1064 20.54 13.54 -24.66
N LYS A 1065 21.57 14.37 -24.51
CA LYS A 1065 22.95 14.04 -24.93
C LYS A 1065 23.85 13.97 -23.70
N SER A 1066 24.56 12.87 -23.51
CA SER A 1066 25.58 12.70 -22.48
C SER A 1066 26.92 13.30 -22.85
N TYR A 1067 27.20 13.44 -24.14
CA TYR A 1067 28.44 14.02 -24.64
C TYR A 1067 28.22 15.48 -25.09
N PRO A 1068 28.99 16.44 -24.57
CA PRO A 1068 28.92 17.83 -25.03
C PRO A 1068 29.41 17.97 -26.47
N ASP A 1069 28.72 18.76 -27.30
CA ASP A 1069 29.05 18.92 -28.73
C ASP A 1069 30.51 19.41 -28.95
N HIS A 1070 31.04 20.24 -28.04
CA HIS A 1070 32.42 20.76 -28.13
C HIS A 1070 33.51 19.68 -27.96
N VAL A 1071 33.24 18.63 -27.18
CA VAL A 1071 34.17 17.51 -26.98
C VAL A 1071 34.26 16.69 -28.26
N VAL A 1072 33.13 16.49 -28.92
CA VAL A 1072 33.01 15.69 -30.15
C VAL A 1072 33.60 16.45 -31.33
N SER A 1073 33.36 17.76 -31.42
CA SER A 1073 33.94 18.61 -32.47
C SER A 1073 35.46 18.76 -32.38
N SER A 1074 36.06 18.41 -31.24
CA SER A 1074 37.52 18.45 -31.06
C SER A 1074 38.24 17.20 -31.60
N ILE A 1075 37.49 16.16 -31.98
CA ILE A 1075 38.01 14.92 -32.54
C ILE A 1075 37.65 14.87 -34.03
N ASN A 1076 38.67 14.74 -34.88
CA ASN A 1076 38.45 14.61 -36.33
C ASN A 1076 37.66 13.32 -36.64
N ASN A 1077 36.74 13.39 -37.60
CA ASN A 1077 35.96 12.24 -38.07
C ASN A 1077 35.14 11.51 -36.97
N CYS A 1078 34.71 12.23 -35.92
CA CYS A 1078 33.88 11.67 -34.85
C CYS A 1078 32.38 11.99 -35.02
N THR A 1079 31.52 11.00 -34.79
CA THR A 1079 30.07 11.11 -34.83
C THR A 1079 29.44 10.45 -33.62
N ILE A 1080 28.35 11.03 -33.11
CA ILE A 1080 27.52 10.40 -32.07
C ILE A 1080 26.27 9.83 -32.72
N VAL A 1081 25.95 8.59 -32.40
CA VAL A 1081 24.74 7.90 -32.86
C VAL A 1081 23.84 7.53 -31.67
N PRO A 1082 22.52 7.44 -31.87
CA PRO A 1082 21.61 6.96 -30.83
C PRO A 1082 21.90 5.50 -30.43
N GLY A 1083 21.45 5.12 -29.23
CA GLY A 1083 21.45 3.73 -28.77
C GLY A 1083 20.68 2.80 -29.73
N TYR A 1084 21.21 1.60 -29.98
CA TYR A 1084 20.50 0.56 -30.72
C TYR A 1084 19.67 -0.32 -29.77
N ASN A 1085 18.70 -1.05 -30.33
CA ASN A 1085 17.90 -2.06 -29.68
C ASN A 1085 17.94 -3.37 -30.48
N GLN A 1086 17.23 -4.40 -30.04
CA GLN A 1086 17.28 -5.72 -30.69
C GLN A 1086 16.79 -5.71 -32.15
N ASN A 1087 16.04 -4.72 -32.60
CA ASN A 1087 15.55 -4.64 -33.97
C ASN A 1087 16.57 -4.08 -34.96
N ASN A 1088 17.44 -3.16 -34.53
CA ASN A 1088 18.41 -2.44 -35.36
C ASN A 1088 19.88 -2.65 -34.92
N ILE A 1089 20.14 -3.65 -34.08
CA ILE A 1089 21.49 -4.03 -33.64
C ILE A 1089 22.39 -4.38 -34.84
N ASP A 1090 21.85 -5.10 -35.83
CA ASP A 1090 22.58 -5.49 -37.03
C ASP A 1090 23.05 -4.27 -37.82
N ASP A 1091 22.17 -3.27 -38.03
CA ASP A 1091 22.48 -2.02 -38.74
C ASP A 1091 23.65 -1.25 -38.08
N PHE A 1092 23.67 -1.20 -36.75
CA PHE A 1092 24.73 -0.50 -36.02
C PHE A 1092 26.09 -1.18 -36.23
N PHE A 1093 26.16 -2.50 -35.97
CA PHE A 1093 27.41 -3.27 -36.10
C PHE A 1093 27.87 -3.40 -37.56
N GLU A 1094 26.95 -3.42 -38.52
CA GLU A 1094 27.28 -3.32 -39.95
C GLU A 1094 28.04 -2.01 -40.24
N SER A 1095 27.70 -0.93 -39.53
CA SER A 1095 28.26 0.40 -39.74
C SER A 1095 29.64 0.67 -39.10
N ILE A 1096 30.20 -0.27 -38.32
CA ILE A 1096 31.52 -0.13 -37.66
C ILE A 1096 32.41 -1.33 -37.99
N ASP A 1097 33.71 -1.14 -38.14
CA ASP A 1097 34.69 -2.20 -38.44
C ASP A 1097 35.38 -2.72 -37.17
N VAL A 1098 35.54 -1.83 -36.18
CA VAL A 1098 36.25 -2.13 -34.93
C VAL A 1098 35.44 -1.63 -33.74
N LEU A 1099 35.16 -2.48 -32.75
CA LEU A 1099 34.58 -2.10 -31.47
C LEU A 1099 35.69 -1.80 -30.44
N LEU A 1100 35.58 -0.66 -29.78
CA LEU A 1100 36.38 -0.28 -28.62
C LEU A 1100 35.64 -0.62 -27.34
N PHE A 1101 36.26 -1.44 -26.48
CA PHE A 1101 35.72 -1.84 -25.19
C PHE A 1101 36.76 -1.69 -24.04
N PRO A 1102 37.24 -0.46 -23.75
CA PRO A 1102 38.27 -0.24 -22.73
C PRO A 1102 37.69 -0.14 -21.31
N SER A 1103 36.96 -1.17 -20.86
CA SER A 1103 36.37 -1.20 -19.53
C SER A 1103 37.44 -1.12 -18.43
N ARG A 1104 37.16 -0.41 -17.33
CA ARG A 1104 38.03 -0.29 -16.16
C ARG A 1104 37.60 -1.16 -14.99
N CYS A 1105 36.52 -1.92 -15.16
CA CYS A 1105 36.13 -2.98 -14.24
C CYS A 1105 36.36 -4.35 -14.87
N LYS A 1106 36.52 -5.37 -14.01
CA LYS A 1106 36.42 -6.77 -14.43
C LYS A 1106 34.93 -7.06 -14.65
N GLU A 1107 34.56 -7.26 -15.91
CA GLU A 1107 33.23 -7.60 -16.38
C GLU A 1107 33.00 -9.10 -16.28
N SER A 1108 31.78 -9.51 -15.94
CA SER A 1108 31.43 -10.92 -15.81
C SER A 1108 31.35 -11.64 -17.15
N PHE A 1109 30.96 -10.97 -18.24
CA PHE A 1109 30.83 -11.60 -19.56
C PHE A 1109 31.15 -10.66 -20.71
N GLY A 1110 30.40 -9.57 -20.89
CA GLY A 1110 30.55 -8.66 -22.04
C GLY A 1110 29.76 -9.10 -23.28
N LEU A 1111 28.45 -8.84 -23.27
CA LEU A 1111 27.56 -9.17 -24.40
C LEU A 1111 27.95 -8.42 -25.67
N THR A 1112 28.20 -7.11 -25.59
CA THR A 1112 28.53 -6.26 -26.73
C THR A 1112 29.76 -6.73 -27.52
N VAL A 1113 30.76 -7.28 -26.84
CA VAL A 1113 31.96 -7.84 -27.48
C VAL A 1113 31.61 -9.08 -28.31
N ARG A 1114 30.75 -9.95 -27.79
CA ARG A 1114 30.28 -11.14 -28.52
C ARG A 1114 29.31 -10.77 -29.65
N GLU A 1115 28.45 -9.79 -29.43
CA GLU A 1115 27.56 -9.22 -30.45
C GLU A 1115 28.35 -8.65 -31.64
N ALA A 1116 29.49 -8.01 -31.38
CA ALA A 1116 30.42 -7.50 -32.38
C ALA A 1116 31.09 -8.63 -33.18
N ILE A 1117 31.70 -9.61 -32.50
CA ILE A 1117 32.41 -10.72 -33.14
C ILE A 1117 31.46 -11.55 -34.01
N ALA A 1118 30.23 -11.83 -33.53
CA ALA A 1118 29.21 -12.53 -34.30
C ALA A 1118 28.83 -11.83 -35.61
N ARG A 1119 29.14 -10.53 -35.74
CA ARG A 1119 28.86 -9.67 -36.89
C ARG A 1119 30.15 -9.24 -37.62
N ASN A 1120 31.24 -9.98 -37.43
CA ASN A 1120 32.54 -9.74 -38.06
C ASN A 1120 33.16 -8.36 -37.74
N VAL A 1121 32.90 -7.83 -36.54
CA VAL A 1121 33.52 -6.58 -36.05
C VAL A 1121 34.69 -6.92 -35.14
N TRP A 1122 35.88 -6.39 -35.47
CA TRP A 1122 37.11 -6.59 -34.68
C TRP A 1122 36.98 -5.93 -33.30
N VAL A 1123 37.53 -6.50 -32.24
CA VAL A 1123 37.39 -5.91 -30.89
C VAL A 1123 38.74 -5.51 -30.30
N ILE A 1124 38.85 -4.28 -29.78
CA ILE A 1124 39.94 -3.86 -28.89
C ILE A 1124 39.36 -3.74 -27.48
N THR A 1125 39.77 -4.62 -26.57
CA THR A 1125 39.26 -4.66 -25.19
C THR A 1125 40.41 -4.59 -24.17
N THR A 1126 40.13 -4.09 -22.98
CA THR A 1126 41.03 -4.30 -21.83
C THR A 1126 40.92 -5.74 -21.32
N ASP A 1127 41.94 -6.23 -20.59
CA ASP A 1127 41.90 -7.48 -19.81
C ASP A 1127 40.85 -7.39 -18.70
N SER A 1128 39.58 -7.45 -19.08
CA SER A 1128 38.43 -7.12 -18.26
C SER A 1128 37.66 -8.36 -17.82
N GLY A 1129 38.32 -9.50 -17.62
CA GLY A 1129 37.68 -10.71 -17.07
C GLY A 1129 36.96 -11.52 -18.15
N GLY A 1130 35.67 -11.84 -17.97
CA GLY A 1130 34.94 -12.77 -18.85
C GLY A 1130 34.78 -12.30 -20.30
N VAL A 1131 35.12 -11.05 -20.59
CA VAL A 1131 35.15 -10.46 -21.93
C VAL A 1131 36.22 -11.10 -22.80
N THR A 1132 37.39 -11.42 -22.22
CA THR A 1132 38.54 -11.89 -22.99
C THR A 1132 38.40 -13.33 -23.46
N GLU A 1133 37.48 -14.11 -22.89
CA GLU A 1133 37.27 -15.53 -23.22
C GLU A 1133 36.85 -15.79 -24.68
N CYS A 1134 36.28 -14.79 -25.35
CA CYS A 1134 35.89 -14.87 -26.76
C CYS A 1134 36.90 -14.22 -27.72
N ILE A 1135 37.95 -13.57 -27.19
CA ILE A 1135 39.00 -12.92 -27.99
C ILE A 1135 40.12 -13.91 -28.31
N ILE A 1136 40.48 -13.98 -29.58
CA ILE A 1136 41.67 -14.64 -30.10
C ILE A 1136 42.62 -13.52 -30.55
N GLU A 1137 43.70 -13.33 -29.79
CA GLU A 1137 44.64 -12.23 -29.97
C GLU A 1137 45.22 -12.21 -31.40
N GLY A 1138 44.97 -11.12 -32.12
CA GLY A 1138 45.46 -10.93 -33.48
C GLY A 1138 44.64 -11.64 -34.58
N GLU A 1139 43.52 -12.30 -34.23
CA GLU A 1139 42.62 -12.93 -35.20
C GLU A 1139 41.22 -12.30 -35.22
N ASN A 1140 40.58 -12.09 -34.07
CA ASN A 1140 39.27 -11.42 -33.97
C ASN A 1140 39.29 -10.20 -33.03
N GLY A 1141 40.42 -9.94 -32.37
CA GLY A 1141 40.56 -8.82 -31.45
C GLY A 1141 41.95 -8.68 -30.83
N ASN A 1142 42.08 -7.68 -29.94
CA ASN A 1142 43.27 -7.42 -29.14
C ASN A 1142 42.89 -7.16 -27.69
N VAL A 1143 43.67 -7.74 -26.76
CA VAL A 1143 43.55 -7.52 -25.32
C VAL A 1143 44.68 -6.61 -24.85
N ILE A 1144 44.33 -5.47 -24.25
CA ILE A 1144 45.28 -4.52 -23.66
C ILE A 1144 45.21 -4.56 -22.12
N PRO A 1145 46.32 -4.27 -21.40
CA PRO A 1145 46.29 -4.25 -19.94
C PRO A 1145 45.41 -3.11 -19.40
N PHE A 1146 44.91 -3.24 -18.17
CA PHE A 1146 44.29 -2.13 -17.44
C PHE A 1146 45.26 -0.96 -17.33
N SER A 1147 44.80 0.22 -17.71
CA SER A 1147 45.61 1.44 -17.67
C SER A 1147 44.70 2.64 -17.48
N SER A 1148 45.09 3.56 -16.59
CA SER A 1148 44.48 4.89 -16.49
C SER A 1148 44.99 5.87 -17.57
N ASP A 1149 45.98 5.45 -18.37
CA ASP A 1149 46.55 6.19 -19.50
C ASP A 1149 46.05 5.63 -20.84
N SER A 1150 45.66 6.52 -21.77
CA SER A 1150 45.14 6.19 -23.10
C SER A 1150 46.21 5.69 -24.08
N LYS A 1151 47.51 5.83 -23.78
CA LYS A 1151 48.59 5.42 -24.71
C LYS A 1151 48.53 3.98 -25.19
N LYS A 1152 48.13 3.04 -24.32
CA LYS A 1152 48.01 1.62 -24.70
C LYS A 1152 46.86 1.39 -25.67
N LEU A 1153 45.74 2.08 -25.45
CA LEU A 1153 44.60 2.08 -26.36
C LEU A 1153 44.96 2.74 -27.69
N GLU A 1154 45.66 3.88 -27.67
CA GLU A 1154 46.16 4.58 -28.86
C GLU A 1154 47.07 3.67 -29.71
N ASN A 1155 48.03 2.98 -29.09
CA ASN A 1155 48.90 2.03 -29.79
C ASN A 1155 48.10 0.87 -30.41
N ALA A 1156 47.10 0.33 -29.70
CA ALA A 1156 46.26 -0.73 -30.22
C ALA A 1156 45.43 -0.25 -31.43
N ILE A 1157 44.86 0.96 -31.37
CA ILE A 1157 44.14 1.57 -32.49
C ILE A 1157 45.06 1.70 -33.71
N ASN A 1158 46.27 2.24 -33.54
CA ASN A 1158 47.22 2.41 -34.64
C ASN A 1158 47.67 1.07 -35.25
N ASN A 1159 47.83 0.03 -34.44
CA ASN A 1159 48.15 -1.31 -34.90
C ASN A 1159 47.02 -1.91 -35.75
N VAL A 1160 45.76 -1.73 -35.33
CA VAL A 1160 44.58 -2.19 -36.08
C VAL A 1160 44.43 -1.40 -37.38
N ILE A 1161 44.68 -0.09 -37.38
CA ILE A 1161 44.73 0.71 -38.62
C ILE A 1161 45.76 0.10 -39.59
N THR A 1162 46.97 -0.18 -39.11
CA THR A 1162 48.04 -0.80 -39.93
C THR A 1162 47.67 -2.21 -40.41
N HIS A 1163 46.85 -2.95 -39.65
CA HIS A 1163 46.34 -4.25 -40.05
C HIS A 1163 45.35 -4.12 -41.22
N TYR A 1164 44.36 -3.25 -41.09
CA TYR A 1164 43.33 -3.04 -42.12
C TYR A 1164 43.89 -2.39 -43.40
N GLU A 1165 44.94 -1.57 -43.31
CA GLU A 1165 45.63 -1.00 -44.48
C GLU A 1165 46.31 -2.06 -45.37
N LYS A 1166 46.51 -3.29 -44.87
CA LYS A 1166 47.05 -4.40 -45.66
C LYS A 1166 45.98 -5.11 -46.51
N LEU A 1167 44.70 -4.88 -46.22
CA LEU A 1167 43.58 -5.45 -46.97
C LEU A 1167 43.40 -4.69 -48.29
N LYS A 1168 42.97 -5.40 -49.34
CA LYS A 1168 42.60 -4.81 -50.62
C LYS A 1168 41.13 -4.39 -50.57
N LEU A 1169 40.80 -3.36 -51.35
CA LEU A 1169 39.41 -2.91 -51.51
C LEU A 1169 38.52 -4.08 -51.98
N GLY A 1170 37.49 -4.38 -51.21
CA GLY A 1170 36.55 -5.48 -51.48
C GLY A 1170 36.94 -6.83 -50.89
N ASP A 1171 38.05 -6.94 -50.14
CA ASP A 1171 38.38 -8.15 -49.38
C ASP A 1171 37.29 -8.41 -48.32
N ASP A 1172 36.90 -9.69 -48.18
CA ASP A 1172 35.95 -10.13 -47.17
C ASP A 1172 36.62 -10.15 -45.78
N VAL A 1173 35.94 -9.62 -44.78
CA VAL A 1173 36.34 -9.68 -43.37
C VAL A 1173 35.48 -10.74 -42.67
N ASP A 1174 36.06 -11.90 -42.39
CA ASP A 1174 35.42 -12.99 -41.64
C ASP A 1174 36.27 -13.32 -40.42
N LEU A 1175 35.68 -13.17 -39.23
CA LEU A 1175 36.38 -13.34 -37.96
C LEU A 1175 36.00 -14.68 -37.32
N PRO A 1176 36.94 -15.38 -36.65
CA PRO A 1176 36.62 -16.54 -35.84
C PRO A 1176 35.55 -16.25 -34.79
N LYS A 1177 34.48 -17.06 -34.79
CA LYS A 1177 33.29 -16.87 -33.93
C LYS A 1177 32.73 -18.17 -33.31
N ASP A 1178 33.49 -19.26 -33.35
CA ASP A 1178 33.08 -20.58 -32.81
C ASP A 1178 32.88 -20.59 -31.29
N SER A 1179 33.44 -19.61 -30.58
CA SER A 1179 33.33 -19.45 -29.12
C SER A 1179 32.08 -18.70 -28.67
N ILE A 1180 31.26 -18.20 -29.61
CA ILE A 1180 30.08 -17.39 -29.33
C ILE A 1180 28.85 -18.27 -29.09
N ALA A 1181 28.26 -18.17 -27.89
CA ALA A 1181 27.02 -18.83 -27.54
C ALA A 1181 25.81 -17.98 -27.96
N TYR A 1182 24.78 -18.62 -28.51
CA TYR A 1182 23.48 -18.01 -28.79
C TYR A 1182 22.46 -18.38 -27.71
N PHE A 1183 21.35 -17.63 -27.64
CA PHE A 1183 20.29 -17.95 -26.68
C PHE A 1183 19.72 -19.36 -26.83
N SER A 1184 19.72 -19.93 -28.04
CA SER A 1184 19.33 -21.32 -28.27
C SER A 1184 20.23 -22.30 -27.51
N ASP A 1185 21.54 -22.09 -27.59
CA ASP A 1185 22.55 -22.97 -26.97
C ASP A 1185 22.44 -22.89 -25.44
N GLN A 1186 22.24 -21.67 -24.91
CA GLN A 1186 22.05 -21.45 -23.48
C GLN A 1186 20.76 -22.12 -22.98
N VAL A 1187 19.66 -21.99 -23.72
CA VAL A 1187 18.38 -22.62 -23.36
C VAL A 1187 18.48 -24.15 -23.41
N ASP A 1188 19.23 -24.73 -24.35
CA ASP A 1188 19.46 -26.17 -24.42
C ASP A 1188 20.28 -26.67 -23.23
N ASN A 1189 21.33 -25.94 -22.83
CA ASN A 1189 22.11 -26.25 -21.64
C ASN A 1189 21.26 -26.16 -20.37
N LEU A 1190 20.53 -25.06 -20.22
CA LEU A 1190 19.68 -24.81 -19.05
C LEU A 1190 18.52 -25.82 -18.93
N ASP A 1191 17.95 -26.27 -20.05
CA ASP A 1191 16.96 -27.35 -20.07
C ASP A 1191 17.52 -28.65 -19.49
N GLY A 1192 18.78 -28.99 -19.82
CA GLY A 1192 19.48 -30.15 -19.22
C GLY A 1192 19.67 -30.00 -17.71
N ILE A 1193 20.01 -28.80 -17.24
CA ILE A 1193 20.17 -28.48 -15.82
C ILE A 1193 18.82 -28.58 -15.09
N TYR A 1194 17.75 -27.95 -15.59
CA TYR A 1194 16.43 -28.01 -14.98
C TYR A 1194 15.93 -29.45 -14.84
N LYS A 1195 16.07 -30.28 -15.88
CA LYS A 1195 15.67 -31.70 -15.84
C LYS A 1195 16.39 -32.54 -14.79
N SER A 1196 17.56 -32.09 -14.31
CA SER A 1196 18.30 -32.80 -13.25
C SER A 1196 17.80 -32.48 -11.83
N TYR A 1197 17.00 -31.41 -11.68
CA TYR A 1197 16.52 -30.90 -10.40
C TYR A 1197 14.99 -30.87 -10.28
N LEU A 1198 14.27 -31.04 -11.39
CA LEU A 1198 12.85 -31.37 -11.46
C LEU A 1198 12.63 -32.87 -11.20
#